data_AF-A0A2M7HAU1-F1
#
_entry.id   AF-A0A2M7HAU1-F1
#
_cell.length_a   1.000
_cell.length_b   1.000
_cell.length_c   1.000
_cell.angle_alpha   90.00
_cell.angle_beta   90.00
_cell.angle_gamma   90.00
#
_symmetry.space_group_name_H-M   'P 1'
#
loop_
_entity.id
_entity.type
_entity.pdbx_description
1 polymer ?
#
loop_
_entity_poly.entity_id
_entity_poly.type
_entity_poly.pdbx_seq_one_letter_code
_entity_poly.pdbx_strand_id
1 'polypeptide(L)'
;MIDFRAHAQRTVFLIAIFLAVAGISACGGNGTAVNPSLSGTVVDGRVSSATLTLYSDQAMTTQVGTGSTDTAGAFTITLTVATAPDPIYIKATGGTDIDTGMPAPTMLFIGNTTGANGLTTFNVTPLTKDVFDRVDRGDTLATAQANALTAFGLTANTGTNGLYEDPSLAANVGLKTAAFKKLTAGTLGGTVSAGTYKLFAIAVSETDVTTAKAIANTAALVNPANGNFVDGSITVAANGDVSGTSGANFITGKVVGSSVVLNIVDNATTPTTINRVVGNLGLNGSMSGNFSNLVVAGSTMTRGLFVGTLIPSTGINAAGLASFVSSFYSPGATSGNMNIVARDIFIPAASPTPPRVHWGQSAVTAVDTTLGTVTMGNMTLRDDAGSVAGGTSALTFTLGTYVLSSTIPTNLLVFRFNDAVNFYDLYVATVVGLRRGIYFVVPTAGPSAGKVTTVGESYMSKVDSIAPNPFVVGATEDITIANIHPGMPGQSRTAILTQGLTPSVAGPMTIPALTSGSIGNGYLNAPAPISELMVFQGSMFVMKKDALDTFASNVPAGGTDTHLRLVEFFESGAMQGEEIMGGNPPGALPGKMRDYPSNFIGFVHNQADPYPSFSGPLNFLARTIYASSYAGFSTAYTTGSLSITTAPTTTATGTATLVATPAGGTAATSTLTIDISASTAPGVYHMYGALTGGGYIDIVWPIGGTKALYAASASSTGTVSEVGEAYITQ
;
A
#
# COMPACT_ATOMS: atom_id res chain seq x y z
N MET A 1 34.26 -76.53 48.35
CA MET A 1 33.96 -75.08 48.34
C MET A 1 34.79 -74.47 47.24
N ILE A 2 34.14 -74.26 46.10
CA ILE A 2 34.77 -73.94 44.82
C ILE A 2 34.85 -72.43 44.68
N ASP A 3 36.02 -71.98 44.26
CA ASP A 3 36.59 -70.65 44.39
C ASP A 3 35.87 -69.60 43.50
N PHE A 4 35.24 -68.61 44.14
CA PHE A 4 34.46 -67.55 43.51
C PHE A 4 35.31 -66.38 42.97
N ARG A 5 36.65 -66.50 42.93
CA ARG A 5 37.55 -65.39 42.53
C ARG A 5 38.00 -65.39 41.06
N ALA A 6 37.72 -66.41 40.26
CA ALA A 6 38.14 -66.47 38.86
C ALA A 6 37.16 -65.80 37.85
N HIS A 7 35.92 -65.49 38.26
CA HIS A 7 34.92 -64.91 37.36
C HIS A 7 34.84 -63.37 37.38
N ALA A 8 35.38 -62.70 38.40
CA ALA A 8 35.37 -61.24 38.49
C ALA A 8 36.44 -60.56 37.61
N GLN A 9 37.58 -61.22 37.36
CA GLN A 9 38.66 -60.64 36.54
C GLN A 9 38.39 -60.71 35.02
N ARG A 10 37.53 -61.63 34.54
CA ARG A 10 37.15 -61.70 33.12
C ARG A 10 36.07 -60.68 32.75
N THR A 11 35.20 -60.31 33.68
CA THR A 11 34.13 -59.32 33.42
C THR A 11 34.67 -57.88 33.42
N VAL A 12 35.66 -57.55 34.25
CA VAL A 12 36.28 -56.22 34.26
C VAL A 12 37.18 -56.00 33.02
N PHE A 13 37.82 -57.06 32.50
CA PHE A 13 38.62 -56.98 31.27
C PHE A 13 37.76 -56.86 29.99
N LEU A 14 36.55 -57.46 29.96
CA LEU A 14 35.61 -57.28 28.84
C LEU A 14 34.93 -55.89 28.83
N ILE A 15 34.65 -55.30 29.99
CA ILE A 15 34.05 -53.95 30.07
C ILE A 15 35.08 -52.88 29.69
N ALA A 16 36.36 -53.05 30.02
CA ALA A 16 37.42 -52.15 29.57
C ALA A 16 37.66 -52.21 28.05
N ILE A 17 37.46 -53.36 27.40
CA ILE A 17 37.58 -53.51 25.94
C ILE A 17 36.35 -52.94 25.21
N PHE A 18 35.13 -53.05 25.78
CA PHE A 18 33.95 -52.43 25.17
C PHE A 18 33.92 -50.89 25.32
N LEU A 19 34.51 -50.33 26.38
CA LEU A 19 34.67 -48.88 26.52
C LEU A 19 35.84 -48.30 25.70
N ALA A 20 36.82 -49.12 25.32
CA ALA A 20 37.93 -48.70 24.45
C ALA A 20 37.64 -48.81 22.94
N VAL A 21 36.54 -49.46 22.53
CA VAL A 21 36.06 -49.50 21.13
C VAL A 21 34.96 -48.46 20.84
N ALA A 22 34.45 -47.78 21.87
CA ALA A 22 33.53 -46.63 21.71
C ALA A 22 34.26 -45.28 21.60
N GLY A 23 35.60 -45.26 21.69
CA GLY A 23 36.42 -44.08 21.46
C GLY A 23 37.48 -44.41 20.41
N ILE A 24 37.55 -43.60 19.35
CA ILE A 24 38.40 -43.75 18.16
C ILE A 24 37.73 -44.55 17.02
N SER A 25 36.72 -43.93 16.42
CA SER A 25 36.50 -44.00 14.97
C SER A 25 36.25 -42.57 14.49
N ALA A 26 37.33 -41.83 14.31
CA ALA A 26 37.32 -40.64 13.48
C ALA A 26 37.67 -41.05 12.04
N CYS A 27 36.94 -40.45 11.10
CA CYS A 27 37.22 -40.30 9.67
C CYS A 27 36.88 -41.50 8.77
N GLY A 28 35.85 -41.31 7.92
CA GLY A 28 35.59 -42.18 6.78
C GLY A 28 34.13 -42.31 6.34
N GLY A 29 33.19 -41.59 6.95
CA GLY A 29 31.87 -41.41 6.36
C GLY A 29 31.86 -40.11 5.58
N ASN A 30 31.73 -40.18 4.25
CA ASN A 30 31.17 -39.06 3.48
C ASN A 30 29.71 -38.87 3.92
N GLY A 31 29.50 -38.43 5.15
CA GLY A 31 28.26 -37.81 5.55
C GLY A 31 28.24 -36.50 4.79
N THR A 32 27.47 -36.45 3.71
CA THR A 32 27.02 -35.18 3.14
C THR A 32 26.57 -34.32 4.32
N ALA A 33 27.29 -33.24 4.59
CA ALA A 33 26.92 -32.32 5.66
C ALA A 33 25.46 -31.92 5.39
N VAL A 34 24.55 -32.41 6.23
CA VAL A 34 23.14 -32.05 6.11
C VAL A 34 23.11 -30.60 6.54
N ASN A 35 22.88 -29.70 5.58
CA ASN A 35 22.75 -28.30 5.92
C ASN A 35 21.63 -28.15 6.97
N PRO A 36 21.83 -27.32 8.00
CA PRO A 36 20.82 -27.09 9.01
C PRO A 36 19.49 -26.66 8.38
N SER A 37 18.40 -26.93 9.08
CA SER A 37 17.06 -26.49 8.67
C SER A 37 16.39 -25.68 9.77
N LEU A 38 15.57 -24.72 9.35
CA LEU A 38 14.73 -23.92 10.23
C LEU A 38 13.28 -24.30 9.96
N SER A 39 12.49 -24.47 11.01
CA SER A 39 11.07 -24.85 10.89
C SER A 39 10.17 -23.80 11.53
N GLY A 40 8.94 -23.73 11.06
CA GLY A 40 8.00 -22.72 11.53
C GLY A 40 6.65 -22.81 10.85
N THR A 41 5.82 -21.79 11.09
CA THR A 41 4.50 -21.65 10.49
C THR A 41 4.29 -20.21 10.04
N VAL A 42 3.56 -20.02 8.95
CA VAL A 42 3.05 -18.71 8.54
C VAL A 42 1.61 -18.60 9.03
N VAL A 43 1.37 -17.76 10.04
CA VAL A 43 0.12 -17.77 10.81
C VAL A 43 -0.71 -16.50 10.54
N ASP A 44 -1.48 -16.57 9.47
CA ASP A 44 -2.57 -15.65 9.11
C ASP A 44 -3.64 -16.46 8.36
N GLY A 45 -4.54 -17.11 9.11
CA GLY A 45 -5.42 -18.17 8.56
C GLY A 45 -4.70 -19.46 8.15
N ARG A 46 -3.39 -19.56 8.46
CA ARG A 46 -2.41 -20.51 7.93
C ARG A 46 -2.28 -20.35 6.42
N VAL A 47 -1.09 -19.95 5.97
CA VAL A 47 -0.84 -19.69 4.54
C VAL A 47 -0.24 -20.91 3.89
N SER A 48 -0.88 -21.46 2.86
CA SER A 48 -0.37 -22.61 2.10
C SER A 48 0.39 -22.18 0.84
N SER A 49 1.38 -22.97 0.43
CA SER A 49 2.15 -22.79 -0.82
C SER A 49 2.86 -21.44 -0.98
N ALA A 50 3.02 -20.65 0.09
CA ALA A 50 3.89 -19.49 0.10
C ALA A 50 5.35 -19.93 0.02
N THR A 51 6.15 -19.18 -0.73
CA THR A 51 7.60 -19.34 -0.77
C THR A 51 8.20 -18.58 0.41
N LEU A 52 9.09 -19.24 1.16
CA LEU A 52 9.88 -18.60 2.21
C LEU A 52 11.33 -18.51 1.79
N THR A 53 11.88 -17.31 1.88
CA THR A 53 13.30 -17.07 1.64
C THR A 53 13.93 -16.52 2.90
N LEU A 54 15.05 -17.11 3.30
CA LEU A 54 15.86 -16.65 4.42
C LEU A 54 17.05 -15.85 3.89
N TYR A 55 17.32 -14.72 4.55
CA TYR A 55 18.43 -13.83 4.23
C TYR A 55 19.36 -13.66 5.43
N SER A 56 20.65 -13.44 5.16
CA SER A 56 21.66 -13.15 6.19
C SER A 56 21.79 -11.67 6.55
N ASP A 57 21.11 -10.80 5.81
CA ASP A 57 21.17 -9.36 5.94
C ASP A 57 19.77 -8.73 5.97
N GLN A 58 19.67 -7.61 6.67
CA GLN A 58 18.43 -6.85 6.84
C GLN A 58 17.84 -6.37 5.51
N ALA A 59 18.70 -5.99 4.58
CA ALA A 59 18.33 -5.57 3.22
C ALA A 59 17.72 -6.70 2.38
N MET A 60 17.72 -7.94 2.88
CA MET A 60 17.22 -9.13 2.20
C MET A 60 17.84 -9.32 0.81
N THR A 61 19.16 -9.12 0.70
CA THR A 61 19.92 -9.26 -0.56
C THR A 61 20.59 -10.62 -0.69
N THR A 62 21.06 -11.20 0.41
CA THR A 62 21.89 -12.40 0.43
C THR A 62 21.07 -13.57 0.93
N GLN A 63 20.52 -14.33 -0.02
CA GLN A 63 19.74 -15.53 0.27
C GLN A 63 20.62 -16.65 0.82
N VAL A 64 20.23 -17.20 1.98
CA VAL A 64 20.94 -18.29 2.66
C VAL A 64 20.06 -19.50 2.97
N GLY A 65 18.84 -19.52 2.45
CA GLY A 65 17.95 -20.68 2.48
C GLY A 65 16.61 -20.40 1.81
N THR A 66 15.93 -21.47 1.38
CA THR A 66 14.55 -21.40 0.87
C THR A 66 13.72 -22.59 1.33
N GLY A 67 12.40 -22.38 1.36
CA GLY A 67 11.40 -23.41 1.62
C GLY A 67 10.04 -22.97 1.09
N SER A 68 9.03 -23.82 1.32
CA SER A 68 7.64 -23.46 1.06
C SER A 68 6.76 -23.95 2.20
N THR A 69 5.62 -23.28 2.37
CA THR A 69 4.57 -23.76 3.30
C THR A 69 3.81 -24.92 2.69
N ASP A 70 3.49 -25.90 3.54
CA ASP A 70 2.62 -27.03 3.18
C ASP A 70 1.13 -26.64 3.24
N THR A 71 0.25 -27.64 3.11
CA THR A 71 -1.21 -27.45 3.16
C THR A 71 -1.73 -27.05 4.55
N ALA A 72 -0.91 -27.12 5.59
CA ALA A 72 -1.23 -26.69 6.94
C ALA A 72 -0.56 -25.36 7.32
N GLY A 73 0.20 -24.76 6.39
CA GLY A 73 0.97 -23.53 6.59
C GLY A 73 2.28 -23.70 7.33
N ALA A 74 2.71 -24.94 7.59
CA ALA A 74 4.00 -25.24 8.20
C ALA A 74 5.09 -25.23 7.12
N PHE A 75 6.31 -24.83 7.49
CA PHE A 75 7.44 -24.80 6.58
C PHE A 75 8.69 -25.41 7.18
N THR A 76 9.60 -25.82 6.29
CA THR A 76 11.00 -26.11 6.60
C THR A 76 11.87 -25.41 5.56
N ILE A 77 12.77 -24.55 6.02
CA ILE A 77 13.76 -23.87 5.19
C ILE A 77 15.06 -24.66 5.30
N THR A 78 15.57 -25.14 4.18
CA THR A 78 16.90 -25.75 4.14
C THR A 78 17.93 -24.65 3.91
N LEU A 79 18.96 -24.61 4.75
CA LEU A 79 20.02 -23.60 4.65
C LEU A 79 21.01 -23.96 3.55
N THR A 80 21.61 -22.95 2.93
CA THR A 80 22.76 -23.11 2.02
C THR A 80 24.09 -22.91 2.75
N VAL A 81 24.02 -22.52 4.04
CA VAL A 81 25.14 -22.24 4.93
C VAL A 81 25.18 -23.23 6.09
N ALA A 82 26.35 -23.42 6.69
CA ALA A 82 26.58 -24.39 7.76
C ALA A 82 25.94 -23.99 9.11
N THR A 83 25.63 -22.72 9.30
CA THR A 83 25.01 -22.16 10.51
C THR A 83 23.97 -21.12 10.12
N ALA A 84 22.81 -21.13 10.76
CA ALA A 84 21.83 -20.05 10.58
C ALA A 84 22.46 -18.70 10.96
N PRO A 85 22.18 -17.61 10.21
CA PRO A 85 22.60 -16.28 10.63
C PRO A 85 21.89 -15.90 11.94
N ASP A 86 22.45 -14.93 12.67
CA ASP A 86 21.81 -14.36 13.85
C ASP A 86 22.07 -12.84 13.87
N PRO A 87 21.04 -11.99 13.73
CA PRO A 87 19.62 -12.32 13.55
C PRO A 87 19.32 -13.00 12.22
N ILE A 88 18.15 -13.65 12.13
CA ILE A 88 17.59 -14.16 10.88
C ILE A 88 16.55 -13.20 10.29
N TYR A 89 16.45 -13.20 8.97
CA TYR A 89 15.48 -12.43 8.20
C TYR A 89 14.71 -13.37 7.27
N ILE A 90 13.38 -13.43 7.39
CA ILE A 90 12.53 -14.28 6.55
C ILE A 90 11.53 -13.42 5.79
N LYS A 91 11.41 -13.67 4.49
CA LYS A 91 10.37 -13.12 3.62
C LYS A 91 9.45 -14.24 3.17
N ALA A 92 8.15 -14.11 3.43
CA ALA A 92 7.12 -15.01 2.93
C ALA A 92 6.33 -14.32 1.81
N THR A 93 6.29 -14.90 0.62
CA THR A 93 5.62 -14.32 -0.57
C THR A 93 4.69 -15.31 -1.25
N GLY A 94 3.59 -14.78 -1.80
CA GLY A 94 2.57 -15.56 -2.49
C GLY A 94 1.79 -16.48 -1.55
N GLY A 95 1.32 -17.61 -2.08
CA GLY A 95 0.49 -18.56 -1.35
C GLY A 95 -0.98 -18.15 -1.22
N THR A 96 -1.72 -18.97 -0.49
CA THR A 96 -3.17 -18.85 -0.30
C THR A 96 -3.49 -18.95 1.19
N ASP A 97 -4.25 -17.98 1.70
CA ASP A 97 -4.87 -18.05 3.01
C ASP A 97 -5.88 -19.21 3.01
N ILE A 98 -5.65 -20.21 3.84
CA ILE A 98 -6.47 -21.44 3.87
C ILE A 98 -7.89 -21.13 4.33
N ASP A 99 -8.09 -20.14 5.21
CA ASP A 99 -9.40 -19.82 5.75
C ASP A 99 -10.31 -19.21 4.68
N THR A 100 -9.77 -18.35 3.80
CA THR A 100 -10.55 -17.63 2.79
C THR A 100 -10.43 -18.19 1.38
N GLY A 101 -9.33 -18.89 1.08
CA GLY A 101 -8.95 -19.27 -0.28
C GLY A 101 -8.41 -18.10 -1.11
N MET A 102 -8.15 -16.94 -0.50
CA MET A 102 -7.67 -15.74 -1.17
C MET A 102 -6.14 -15.65 -1.16
N PRO A 103 -5.52 -14.84 -2.04
CA PRO A 103 -4.07 -14.60 -2.00
C PRO A 103 -3.62 -14.03 -0.65
N ALA A 104 -2.56 -14.63 -0.09
CA ALA A 104 -2.01 -14.21 1.20
C ALA A 104 -1.12 -12.95 1.09
N PRO A 105 -1.02 -12.14 2.16
CA PRO A 105 -0.11 -11.00 2.20
C PRO A 105 1.36 -11.43 2.22
N THR A 106 2.23 -10.56 1.71
CA THR A 106 3.67 -10.69 1.97
C THR A 106 3.95 -10.32 3.42
N MET A 107 4.68 -11.19 4.11
CA MET A 107 5.09 -10.96 5.49
C MET A 107 6.60 -11.00 5.62
N LEU A 108 7.11 -10.08 6.44
CA LEU A 108 8.52 -9.97 6.79
C LEU A 108 8.68 -10.37 8.25
N PHE A 109 9.81 -10.98 8.55
CA PHE A 109 10.12 -11.46 9.88
C PHE A 109 11.58 -11.21 10.19
N ILE A 110 11.83 -10.77 11.42
CA ILE A 110 13.15 -10.72 12.05
C ILE A 110 13.07 -11.43 13.40
N GLY A 111 14.06 -12.25 13.69
CA GLY A 111 14.17 -12.96 14.97
C GLY A 111 15.58 -13.45 15.25
N ASN A 112 15.81 -13.91 16.47
CA ASN A 112 17.12 -14.40 16.90
C ASN A 112 17.13 -15.93 16.99
N THR A 113 18.26 -16.54 16.66
CA THR A 113 18.49 -17.99 16.82
C THR A 113 19.31 -18.32 18.07
N THR A 114 19.91 -17.32 18.73
CA THR A 114 20.70 -17.50 19.96
C THR A 114 20.28 -16.54 21.08
N GLY A 115 20.84 -16.75 22.28
CA GLY A 115 20.58 -15.94 23.46
C GLY A 115 19.33 -16.34 24.25
N ALA A 116 18.98 -15.55 25.27
CA ALA A 116 17.88 -15.84 26.20
C ALA A 116 16.49 -15.90 25.52
N ASN A 117 16.35 -15.30 24.34
CA ASN A 117 15.13 -15.24 23.54
C ASN A 117 15.30 -15.92 22.16
N GLY A 118 16.29 -16.82 22.03
CA GLY A 118 16.53 -17.55 20.79
C GLY A 118 15.37 -18.49 20.46
N LEU A 119 14.87 -18.42 19.23
CA LEU A 119 13.76 -19.24 18.75
C LEU A 119 14.27 -20.51 18.07
N THR A 120 13.65 -21.64 18.41
CA THR A 120 13.86 -22.92 17.71
C THR A 120 12.79 -23.18 16.63
N THR A 121 11.67 -22.46 16.71
CA THR A 121 10.56 -22.51 15.75
C THR A 121 10.03 -21.10 15.53
N PHE A 122 9.73 -20.74 14.29
CA PHE A 122 9.38 -19.38 13.91
C PHE A 122 7.91 -19.26 13.52
N ASN A 123 7.21 -18.26 14.05
CA ASN A 123 5.87 -17.90 13.57
C ASN A 123 5.93 -16.56 12.85
N VAL A 124 5.70 -16.59 11.54
CA VAL A 124 5.67 -15.40 10.70
C VAL A 124 4.24 -14.87 10.69
N THR A 125 4.06 -13.62 11.10
CA THR A 125 2.73 -12.99 11.22
C THR A 125 2.77 -11.52 10.76
N PRO A 126 1.62 -10.87 10.58
CA PRO A 126 1.57 -9.43 10.33
C PRO A 126 2.18 -8.59 11.45
N LEU A 127 2.23 -9.13 12.69
CA LEU A 127 2.86 -8.48 13.84
C LEU A 127 4.39 -8.50 13.73
N THR A 128 4.98 -9.58 13.22
CA THR A 128 6.44 -9.67 13.05
C THR A 128 6.92 -8.76 11.93
N LYS A 129 6.04 -8.47 10.95
CA LYS A 129 6.32 -7.46 9.93
C LYS A 129 6.42 -6.06 10.53
N ASP A 130 5.59 -5.71 11.51
CA ASP A 130 5.68 -4.43 12.24
C ASP A 130 7.06 -4.26 12.89
N VAL A 131 7.56 -5.32 13.53
CA VAL A 131 8.90 -5.34 14.13
C VAL A 131 9.97 -5.14 13.08
N PHE A 132 9.89 -5.87 11.95
CA PHE A 132 10.83 -5.71 10.84
C PHE A 132 10.83 -4.26 10.32
N ASP A 133 9.67 -3.70 10.04
CA ASP A 133 9.51 -2.35 9.46
C ASP A 133 10.04 -1.25 10.41
N ARG A 134 10.09 -1.49 11.73
CA ARG A 134 10.72 -0.60 12.71
C ARG A 134 12.24 -0.72 12.71
N VAL A 135 12.77 -1.94 12.69
CA VAL A 135 14.21 -2.20 12.59
C VAL A 135 14.78 -1.62 11.29
N ASP A 136 14.03 -1.71 10.19
CA ASP A 136 14.35 -1.07 8.88
C ASP A 136 14.58 0.43 8.96
N ARG A 137 14.15 1.09 10.03
CA ARG A 137 14.27 2.54 10.22
C ARG A 137 15.34 2.95 11.23
N GLY A 138 16.05 1.96 11.78
CA GLY A 138 17.14 2.19 12.73
C GLY A 138 16.81 1.87 14.18
N ASP A 139 15.61 1.37 14.51
CA ASP A 139 15.36 0.81 15.83
C ASP A 139 16.25 -0.42 16.05
N THR A 140 16.79 -0.58 17.26
CA THR A 140 17.33 -1.90 17.65
C THR A 140 16.19 -2.92 17.69
N LEU A 141 16.48 -4.19 17.42
CA LEU A 141 15.45 -5.25 17.47
C LEU A 141 14.68 -5.26 18.80
N ALA A 142 15.37 -5.06 19.93
CA ALA A 142 14.73 -5.01 21.24
C ALA A 142 13.79 -3.81 21.40
N THR A 143 14.22 -2.62 20.94
CA THR A 143 13.37 -1.41 20.94
C THR A 143 12.16 -1.59 20.03
N ALA A 144 12.36 -2.13 18.82
CA ALA A 144 11.30 -2.39 17.87
C ALA A 144 10.25 -3.36 18.43
N GLN A 145 10.67 -4.44 19.09
CA GLN A 145 9.79 -5.39 19.76
C GLN A 145 8.99 -4.72 20.89
N ALA A 146 9.64 -3.93 21.76
CA ALA A 146 8.98 -3.23 22.86
C ALA A 146 7.94 -2.21 22.36
N ASN A 147 8.30 -1.46 21.31
CA ASN A 147 7.42 -0.49 20.67
C ASN A 147 6.23 -1.17 19.99
N ALA A 148 6.45 -2.26 19.25
CA ALA A 148 5.38 -3.04 18.64
C ALA A 148 4.44 -3.61 19.72
N LEU A 149 4.96 -4.28 20.76
CA LEU A 149 4.16 -4.78 21.87
C LEU A 149 3.30 -3.69 22.53
N THR A 150 3.87 -2.50 22.71
CA THR A 150 3.15 -1.34 23.26
C THR A 150 2.04 -0.88 22.31
N ALA A 151 2.33 -0.73 21.02
CA ALA A 151 1.36 -0.31 20.01
C ALA A 151 0.18 -1.30 19.88
N PHE A 152 0.44 -2.60 20.04
CA PHE A 152 -0.59 -3.64 20.00
C PHE A 152 -1.33 -3.82 21.35
N GLY A 153 -0.95 -3.11 22.41
CA GLY A 153 -1.51 -3.29 23.74
C GLY A 153 -1.19 -4.66 24.36
N LEU A 154 -0.07 -5.26 23.94
CA LEU A 154 0.40 -6.58 24.34
C LEU A 154 1.42 -6.54 25.47
N THR A 155 1.56 -5.40 26.17
CA THR A 155 2.51 -5.22 27.28
C THR A 155 2.27 -6.17 28.45
N ALA A 156 1.06 -6.70 28.59
CA ALA A 156 0.70 -7.72 29.58
C ALA A 156 0.82 -9.17 29.07
N ASN A 157 1.28 -9.39 27.83
CA ASN A 157 1.46 -10.74 27.31
C ASN A 157 2.67 -11.39 28.01
N THR A 158 2.43 -12.54 28.64
CA THR A 158 3.40 -13.25 29.52
C THR A 158 4.07 -14.46 28.85
N GLY A 159 3.75 -14.68 27.58
CA GLY A 159 4.39 -15.70 26.76
C GLY A 159 5.91 -15.52 26.68
N THR A 160 6.68 -16.60 26.69
CA THR A 160 8.16 -16.57 26.70
C THR A 160 8.72 -15.86 25.45
N ASN A 161 7.94 -15.79 24.36
CA ASN A 161 8.36 -15.24 23.07
C ASN A 161 7.42 -14.15 22.49
N GLY A 162 6.48 -13.62 23.27
CA GLY A 162 5.68 -12.43 22.92
C GLY A 162 5.03 -12.45 21.53
N LEU A 163 5.53 -11.61 20.61
CA LEU A 163 5.04 -11.43 19.23
C LEU A 163 5.27 -12.63 18.30
N TYR A 164 6.08 -13.60 18.72
CA TYR A 164 6.48 -14.77 17.94
C TYR A 164 5.69 -16.03 18.26
N GLU A 165 4.70 -15.94 19.16
CA GLU A 165 3.80 -17.06 19.42
C GLU A 165 2.75 -17.20 18.33
N ASP A 166 2.20 -18.40 18.21
CA ASP A 166 1.13 -18.69 17.26
C ASP A 166 -0.17 -17.98 17.72
N PRO A 167 -0.68 -16.96 16.98
CA PRO A 167 -1.92 -16.27 17.31
C PRO A 167 -3.18 -17.14 17.13
N SER A 168 -3.07 -18.30 16.47
CA SER A 168 -4.18 -19.24 16.28
C SER A 168 -4.48 -20.09 17.51
N LEU A 169 -3.56 -20.15 18.48
CA LEU A 169 -3.77 -20.88 19.72
C LEU A 169 -4.86 -20.22 20.57
N ALA A 170 -5.80 -21.03 21.07
CA ALA A 170 -6.96 -20.54 21.84
C ALA A 170 -6.57 -19.77 23.12
N ALA A 171 -5.41 -20.09 23.72
CA ALA A 171 -4.88 -19.38 24.89
C ALA A 171 -4.40 -17.95 24.57
N ASN A 172 -4.20 -17.61 23.29
CA ASN A 172 -3.54 -16.39 22.82
C ASN A 172 -4.52 -15.36 22.24
N VAL A 173 -5.67 -15.14 22.91
CA VAL A 173 -6.75 -14.26 22.45
C VAL A 173 -6.28 -12.82 22.19
N GLY A 174 -5.34 -12.31 22.99
CA GLY A 174 -4.74 -10.98 22.79
C GLY A 174 -3.95 -10.87 21.48
N LEU A 175 -3.12 -11.87 21.17
CA LEU A 175 -2.33 -11.92 19.93
C LEU A 175 -3.22 -12.05 18.70
N LYS A 176 -4.26 -12.90 18.77
CA LYS A 176 -5.25 -13.01 17.70
C LYS A 176 -5.90 -11.66 17.39
N THR A 177 -6.30 -10.94 18.44
CA THR A 177 -6.91 -9.61 18.31
C THR A 177 -5.93 -8.60 17.70
N ALA A 178 -4.67 -8.60 18.14
CA ALA A 178 -3.63 -7.72 17.61
C ALA A 178 -3.32 -8.01 16.13
N ALA A 179 -3.12 -9.27 15.76
CA ALA A 179 -2.86 -9.68 14.38
C ALA A 179 -4.02 -9.24 13.47
N PHE A 180 -5.25 -9.45 13.95
CA PHE A 180 -6.44 -9.01 13.23
C PHE A 180 -6.51 -7.49 13.07
N LYS A 181 -6.20 -6.71 14.12
CA LYS A 181 -6.11 -5.24 14.04
C LYS A 181 -5.07 -4.77 13.03
N LYS A 182 -3.94 -5.48 12.91
CA LYS A 182 -2.88 -5.16 11.95
C LYS A 182 -3.31 -5.44 10.51
N LEU A 183 -3.94 -6.59 10.25
CA LEU A 183 -4.47 -6.94 8.94
C LEU A 183 -5.53 -5.94 8.49
N THR A 184 -6.47 -5.65 9.38
CA THR A 184 -7.58 -4.72 9.11
C THR A 184 -7.15 -3.26 9.10
N ALA A 185 -5.89 -2.95 9.38
CA ALA A 185 -5.38 -1.61 9.18
C ALA A 185 -5.52 -1.20 7.70
N GLY A 186 -5.23 -2.10 6.75
CA GLY A 186 -5.28 -1.77 5.32
C GLY A 186 -4.04 -1.06 4.77
N THR A 187 -2.96 -1.01 5.56
CA THR A 187 -1.60 -0.56 5.15
C THR A 187 -0.77 -1.67 4.51
N LEU A 188 -1.16 -2.93 4.70
CA LEU A 188 -0.37 -4.06 4.23
C LEU A 188 -0.57 -4.24 2.72
N GLY A 189 0.52 -4.16 1.98
CA GLY A 189 0.52 -4.53 0.56
C GLY A 189 0.17 -6.00 0.39
N GLY A 190 -0.76 -6.31 -0.51
CA GLY A 190 -1.04 -7.66 -0.95
C GLY A 190 -0.10 -8.11 -2.05
N THR A 191 -0.09 -9.41 -2.34
CA THR A 191 0.45 -9.95 -3.60
C THR A 191 -0.56 -10.91 -4.20
N VAL A 192 -0.36 -11.30 -5.46
CA VAL A 192 -1.13 -12.38 -6.08
C VAL A 192 -0.19 -13.48 -6.51
N SER A 193 -0.54 -14.72 -6.19
CA SER A 193 0.17 -15.91 -6.66
C SER A 193 -0.16 -16.18 -8.13
N ALA A 194 0.67 -16.99 -8.79
CA ALA A 194 0.38 -17.43 -10.15
C ALA A 194 -0.94 -18.20 -10.19
N GLY A 195 -1.80 -17.90 -11.16
CA GLY A 195 -3.11 -18.53 -11.27
C GLY A 195 -4.10 -17.73 -12.10
N THR A 196 -5.32 -18.25 -12.20
CA THR A 196 -6.42 -17.60 -12.90
C THR A 196 -7.38 -16.96 -11.90
N TYR A 197 -7.75 -15.72 -12.19
CA TYR A 197 -8.58 -14.87 -11.34
C TYR A 197 -9.73 -14.28 -12.14
N LYS A 198 -10.88 -14.13 -11.49
CA LYS A 198 -11.91 -13.20 -11.91
C LYS A 198 -11.56 -11.80 -11.40
N LEU A 199 -11.68 -10.82 -12.29
CA LEU A 199 -11.53 -9.41 -12.00
C LEU A 199 -12.93 -8.79 -11.88
N PHE A 200 -13.17 -8.08 -10.78
CA PHE A 200 -14.34 -7.21 -10.63
C PHE A 200 -13.87 -5.83 -10.24
N ALA A 201 -14.39 -4.78 -10.85
CA ALA A 201 -14.08 -3.42 -10.45
C ALA A 201 -15.27 -2.48 -10.64
N ILE A 202 -15.34 -1.47 -9.79
CA ILE A 202 -16.17 -0.27 -9.99
C ILE A 202 -15.20 0.84 -10.41
N ALA A 203 -15.44 1.42 -11.58
CA ALA A 203 -14.63 2.45 -12.18
C ALA A 203 -15.48 3.68 -12.52
N VAL A 204 -14.96 4.86 -12.19
CA VAL A 204 -15.62 6.16 -12.42
C VAL A 204 -14.61 7.14 -12.99
N SER A 205 -15.03 8.03 -13.89
CA SER A 205 -14.15 8.98 -14.57
C SER A 205 -14.68 10.40 -14.60
N GLU A 206 -13.83 11.35 -14.98
CA GLU A 206 -14.21 12.73 -15.27
C GLU A 206 -15.36 12.82 -16.30
N THR A 207 -15.46 11.86 -17.22
CA THR A 207 -16.55 11.79 -18.20
C THR A 207 -17.90 11.49 -17.56
N ASP A 208 -17.95 10.77 -16.45
CA ASP A 208 -19.22 10.51 -15.75
C ASP A 208 -19.80 11.80 -15.18
N VAL A 209 -18.93 12.74 -14.77
CA VAL A 209 -19.32 14.09 -14.32
C VAL A 209 -19.70 14.96 -15.52
N THR A 210 -18.87 15.03 -16.56
CA THR A 210 -19.10 15.95 -17.69
C THR A 210 -20.29 15.55 -18.57
N THR A 211 -20.57 14.25 -18.68
CA THR A 211 -21.76 13.73 -19.39
C THR A 211 -22.99 13.61 -18.49
N ALA A 212 -22.84 13.88 -17.19
CA ALA A 212 -23.87 13.72 -16.17
C ALA A 212 -24.50 12.33 -16.23
N LYS A 213 -23.66 11.30 -16.08
CA LYS A 213 -24.08 9.89 -16.18
C LYS A 213 -25.12 9.54 -15.12
N ALA A 214 -26.18 8.85 -15.53
CA ALA A 214 -27.27 8.48 -14.63
C ALA A 214 -26.89 7.29 -13.72
N ILE A 215 -27.11 7.43 -12.42
CA ILE A 215 -26.97 6.37 -11.42
C ILE A 215 -28.17 6.45 -10.47
N ALA A 216 -29.05 5.46 -10.53
CA ALA A 216 -30.30 5.45 -9.76
C ALA A 216 -30.14 4.84 -8.34
N ASN A 217 -29.26 3.86 -8.18
CA ASN A 217 -29.04 3.13 -6.94
C ASN A 217 -27.74 2.30 -7.00
N THR A 218 -27.40 1.62 -5.90
CA THR A 218 -26.20 0.76 -5.82
C THR A 218 -26.26 -0.44 -6.76
N ALA A 219 -27.45 -1.03 -6.98
CA ALA A 219 -27.63 -2.13 -7.93
C ALA A 219 -27.33 -1.72 -9.37
N ALA A 220 -27.65 -0.47 -9.75
CA ALA A 220 -27.28 0.08 -11.04
C ALA A 220 -25.76 0.27 -11.16
N LEU A 221 -25.07 0.70 -10.09
CA LEU A 221 -23.63 0.87 -10.11
C LEU A 221 -22.87 -0.44 -10.36
N VAL A 222 -23.34 -1.54 -9.78
CA VAL A 222 -22.67 -2.86 -9.81
C VAL A 222 -23.17 -3.74 -10.96
N ASN A 223 -23.96 -3.19 -11.88
CA ASN A 223 -24.44 -3.90 -13.05
C ASN A 223 -23.49 -3.64 -14.24
N PRO A 224 -22.89 -4.70 -14.84
CA PRO A 224 -22.03 -4.57 -16.01
C PRO A 224 -22.67 -3.79 -17.17
N ALA A 225 -24.00 -3.86 -17.33
CA ALA A 225 -24.73 -3.17 -18.40
C ALA A 225 -24.70 -1.63 -18.29
N ASN A 226 -24.39 -1.09 -17.12
CA ASN A 226 -24.37 0.36 -16.87
C ASN A 226 -22.97 0.97 -17.02
N GLY A 227 -21.94 0.15 -17.30
CA GLY A 227 -20.61 0.59 -17.73
C GLY A 227 -19.69 1.18 -16.66
N ASN A 228 -20.14 1.35 -15.40
CA ASN A 228 -19.24 1.65 -14.27
C ASN A 228 -18.74 0.38 -13.56
N PHE A 229 -19.27 -0.79 -13.93
CA PHE A 229 -18.82 -2.07 -13.41
C PHE A 229 -18.08 -2.86 -14.48
N VAL A 230 -16.87 -3.28 -14.16
CA VAL A 230 -16.01 -4.08 -15.01
C VAL A 230 -16.01 -5.51 -14.45
N ASP A 231 -16.33 -6.48 -15.30
CA ASP A 231 -16.06 -7.88 -15.04
C ASP A 231 -15.05 -8.43 -16.06
N GLY A 232 -14.23 -9.38 -15.62
CA GLY A 232 -13.23 -9.96 -16.49
C GLY A 232 -12.58 -11.20 -15.90
N SER A 233 -11.69 -11.79 -16.69
CA SER A 233 -10.86 -12.91 -16.29
C SER A 233 -9.42 -12.61 -16.65
N ILE A 234 -8.51 -12.83 -15.72
CA ILE A 234 -7.08 -12.68 -15.92
C ILE A 234 -6.34 -13.95 -15.49
N THR A 235 -5.17 -14.17 -16.06
CA THR A 235 -4.18 -15.14 -15.61
C THR A 235 -2.92 -14.37 -15.27
N VAL A 236 -2.41 -14.62 -14.06
CA VAL A 236 -1.14 -14.10 -13.57
C VAL A 236 -0.13 -15.23 -13.68
N ALA A 237 0.92 -15.04 -14.47
CA ALA A 237 2.02 -15.98 -14.59
C ALA A 237 2.96 -15.89 -13.37
N ALA A 238 3.84 -16.89 -13.20
CA ALA A 238 4.80 -16.92 -12.08
C ALA A 238 5.76 -15.73 -12.04
N ASN A 239 6.01 -15.09 -13.19
CA ASN A 239 6.81 -13.86 -13.30
C ASN A 239 5.98 -12.57 -13.14
N GLY A 240 4.71 -12.70 -12.73
CA GLY A 240 3.79 -11.59 -12.54
C GLY A 240 3.14 -11.05 -13.82
N ASP A 241 3.46 -11.59 -15.01
CA ASP A 241 2.82 -11.12 -16.25
C ASP A 241 1.33 -11.44 -16.23
N VAL A 242 0.52 -10.46 -16.64
CA VAL A 242 -0.94 -10.56 -16.66
C VAL A 242 -1.42 -10.66 -18.10
N SER A 243 -2.32 -11.61 -18.35
CA SER A 243 -3.07 -11.72 -19.60
C SER A 243 -4.54 -12.03 -19.31
N GLY A 244 -5.47 -11.59 -20.14
CA GLY A 244 -6.88 -11.81 -19.88
C GLY A 244 -7.83 -11.07 -20.81
N THR A 245 -9.10 -11.04 -20.42
CA THR A 245 -10.17 -10.37 -21.18
C THR A 245 -11.22 -9.76 -20.25
N SER A 246 -11.84 -8.66 -20.70
CA SER A 246 -13.06 -8.10 -20.12
C SER A 246 -14.02 -7.79 -21.27
N GLY A 247 -15.12 -8.53 -21.36
CA GLY A 247 -15.96 -8.56 -22.55
C GLY A 247 -15.13 -8.89 -23.81
N ALA A 248 -15.20 -8.03 -24.83
CA ALA A 248 -14.42 -8.14 -26.05
C ALA A 248 -13.01 -7.52 -25.95
N ASN A 249 -12.68 -6.85 -24.85
CA ASN A 249 -11.40 -6.18 -24.66
C ASN A 249 -10.34 -7.15 -24.13
N PHE A 250 -9.09 -6.92 -24.52
CA PHE A 250 -7.93 -7.69 -24.10
C PHE A 250 -7.22 -7.01 -22.95
N ILE A 251 -6.84 -7.77 -21.94
CA ILE A 251 -6.09 -7.31 -20.77
C ILE A 251 -4.68 -7.85 -20.88
N THR A 252 -3.69 -6.95 -20.78
CA THR A 252 -2.29 -7.30 -20.57
C THR A 252 -1.74 -6.48 -19.41
N GLY A 253 -0.66 -6.91 -18.78
CA GLY A 253 -0.12 -6.14 -17.66
C GLY A 253 0.94 -6.86 -16.88
N LYS A 254 1.21 -6.35 -15.68
CA LYS A 254 2.14 -6.95 -14.74
C LYS A 254 1.73 -6.67 -13.31
N VAL A 255 1.95 -7.65 -12.44
CA VAL A 255 1.97 -7.49 -11.00
C VAL A 255 3.39 -7.68 -10.51
N VAL A 256 3.89 -6.73 -9.72
CA VAL A 256 5.20 -6.82 -9.08
C VAL A 256 5.06 -6.37 -7.63
N GLY A 257 5.26 -7.29 -6.68
CA GLY A 257 4.91 -7.04 -5.27
C GLY A 257 3.43 -6.70 -5.14
N SER A 258 3.13 -5.59 -4.46
CA SER A 258 1.76 -5.06 -4.33
C SER A 258 1.36 -4.09 -5.43
N SER A 259 2.18 -3.90 -6.45
CA SER A 259 1.92 -2.95 -7.53
C SER A 259 1.31 -3.68 -8.71
N VAL A 260 0.25 -3.10 -9.30
CA VAL A 260 -0.40 -3.67 -10.49
C VAL A 260 -0.51 -2.63 -11.59
N VAL A 261 -0.15 -3.02 -12.81
CA VAL A 261 -0.45 -2.29 -14.05
C VAL A 261 -1.19 -3.19 -15.01
N LEU A 262 -2.30 -2.70 -15.56
CA LEU A 262 -3.06 -3.35 -16.62
C LEU A 262 -3.28 -2.36 -17.76
N ASN A 263 -3.08 -2.82 -18.98
CA ASN A 263 -3.60 -2.21 -20.19
C ASN A 263 -4.81 -3.02 -20.65
N ILE A 264 -5.94 -2.34 -20.82
CA ILE A 264 -7.16 -2.91 -21.39
C ILE A 264 -7.38 -2.27 -22.74
N VAL A 265 -7.34 -3.07 -23.80
CA VAL A 265 -7.38 -2.59 -25.19
C VAL A 265 -8.51 -3.23 -25.97
N ASP A 266 -9.08 -2.47 -26.89
CA ASP A 266 -10.14 -2.91 -27.80
C ASP A 266 -9.64 -3.93 -28.85
N ASN A 267 -8.36 -3.87 -29.21
CA ASN A 267 -7.73 -4.80 -30.12
C ASN A 267 -6.29 -5.11 -29.68
N ALA A 268 -5.92 -6.40 -29.63
CA ALA A 268 -4.62 -6.83 -29.14
C ALA A 268 -3.43 -6.42 -30.03
N THR A 269 -3.65 -6.19 -31.33
CA THR A 269 -2.59 -5.90 -32.30
C THR A 269 -2.56 -4.44 -32.76
N THR A 270 -3.72 -3.82 -32.89
CA THR A 270 -3.89 -2.44 -33.39
C THR A 270 -4.92 -1.71 -32.54
N PRO A 271 -4.60 -1.42 -31.26
CA PRO A 271 -5.53 -0.77 -30.35
C PRO A 271 -5.90 0.62 -30.85
N THR A 272 -7.19 0.97 -30.78
CA THR A 272 -7.65 2.35 -30.99
C THR A 272 -7.87 3.06 -29.67
N THR A 273 -8.11 2.31 -28.60
CA THR A 273 -8.24 2.79 -27.23
C THR A 273 -7.41 1.97 -26.27
N ILE A 274 -6.84 2.63 -25.27
CA ILE A 274 -6.05 1.98 -24.22
C ILE A 274 -6.51 2.52 -22.88
N ASN A 275 -7.16 1.69 -22.07
CA ASN A 275 -7.39 1.98 -20.66
C ASN A 275 -6.21 1.44 -19.87
N ARG A 276 -5.37 2.35 -19.36
CA ARG A 276 -4.26 1.99 -18.48
C ARG A 276 -4.69 2.14 -17.02
N VAL A 277 -4.79 1.01 -16.35
CA VAL A 277 -5.15 0.89 -14.94
C VAL A 277 -3.86 0.69 -14.14
N VAL A 278 -3.65 1.48 -13.09
CA VAL A 278 -2.58 1.22 -12.12
C VAL A 278 -3.07 1.48 -10.71
N GLY A 279 -2.62 0.64 -9.80
CA GLY A 279 -2.95 0.77 -8.40
C GLY A 279 -2.14 -0.16 -7.53
N ASN A 280 -2.61 -0.30 -6.30
CA ASN A 280 -2.06 -1.20 -5.32
C ASN A 280 -3.00 -2.38 -5.10
N LEU A 281 -2.41 -3.54 -4.91
CA LEU A 281 -3.04 -4.71 -4.33
C LEU A 281 -2.98 -4.60 -2.81
N GLY A 282 -4.11 -4.79 -2.15
CA GLY A 282 -4.17 -4.99 -0.70
C GLY A 282 -4.49 -6.44 -0.36
N LEU A 283 -4.94 -6.64 0.87
CA LEU A 283 -5.28 -7.98 1.35
C LEU A 283 -6.40 -8.62 0.52
N ASN A 284 -6.39 -9.95 0.45
CA ASN A 284 -7.45 -10.74 -0.18
C ASN A 284 -7.80 -10.28 -1.59
N GLY A 285 -6.77 -10.04 -2.41
CA GLY A 285 -6.91 -9.64 -3.81
C GLY A 285 -7.60 -8.30 -4.02
N SER A 286 -7.80 -7.48 -2.99
CA SER A 286 -8.35 -6.14 -3.14
C SER A 286 -7.42 -5.27 -3.99
N MET A 287 -8.01 -4.36 -4.78
CA MET A 287 -7.26 -3.41 -5.59
C MET A 287 -7.94 -2.05 -5.58
N SER A 288 -7.14 -1.00 -5.63
CA SER A 288 -7.65 0.36 -5.82
C SER A 288 -6.58 1.19 -6.51
N GLY A 289 -7.01 2.21 -7.24
CA GLY A 289 -6.07 3.01 -7.99
C GLY A 289 -6.72 4.00 -8.94
N ASN A 290 -5.94 4.35 -9.95
CA ASN A 290 -6.24 5.34 -10.96
C ASN A 290 -6.15 4.71 -12.34
N PHE A 291 -7.02 5.12 -13.26
CA PHE A 291 -6.90 4.75 -14.66
C PHE A 291 -6.90 5.97 -15.57
N SER A 292 -6.29 5.79 -16.75
CA SER A 292 -6.35 6.72 -17.86
C SER A 292 -6.87 6.00 -19.10
N ASN A 293 -7.90 6.54 -19.74
CA ASN A 293 -8.38 6.10 -21.04
C ASN A 293 -7.76 6.99 -22.11
N LEU A 294 -6.98 6.40 -23.00
CA LEU A 294 -6.35 7.07 -24.15
C LEU A 294 -7.00 6.64 -25.46
N VAL A 295 -7.21 7.62 -26.33
CA VAL A 295 -7.45 7.39 -27.76
C VAL A 295 -6.11 7.42 -28.48
N VAL A 296 -5.68 6.31 -29.08
CA VAL A 296 -4.30 6.12 -29.61
C VAL A 296 -3.96 7.12 -30.72
N ALA A 297 -4.93 7.47 -31.56
CA ALA A 297 -4.77 8.48 -32.61
C ALA A 297 -5.21 9.90 -32.18
N GLY A 298 -5.56 10.10 -30.91
CA GLY A 298 -6.09 11.36 -30.38
C GLY A 298 -5.16 12.05 -29.41
N SER A 299 -5.43 13.34 -29.14
CA SER A 299 -4.78 14.12 -28.08
C SER A 299 -5.53 14.07 -26.74
N THR A 300 -6.53 13.20 -26.62
CA THR A 300 -7.47 13.20 -25.50
C THR A 300 -7.18 12.05 -24.55
N MET A 301 -7.03 12.38 -23.27
CA MET A 301 -6.91 11.43 -22.17
C MET A 301 -8.03 11.71 -21.17
N THR A 302 -8.80 10.67 -20.84
CA THR A 302 -9.80 10.71 -19.77
C THR A 302 -9.24 10.03 -18.53
N ARG A 303 -9.43 10.63 -17.36
CA ARG A 303 -8.94 10.11 -16.08
C ARG A 303 -10.06 9.54 -15.25
N GLY A 304 -9.74 8.58 -14.42
CA GLY A 304 -10.68 8.01 -13.48
C GLY A 304 -10.04 7.27 -12.32
N LEU A 305 -10.90 6.87 -11.40
CA LEU A 305 -10.59 6.15 -10.18
C LEU A 305 -11.24 4.78 -10.23
N PHE A 306 -10.65 3.79 -9.56
CA PHE A 306 -11.29 2.49 -9.43
C PHE A 306 -11.05 1.85 -8.05
N VAL A 307 -11.99 0.99 -7.69
CA VAL A 307 -11.82 -0.06 -6.69
C VAL A 307 -12.19 -1.39 -7.30
N GLY A 308 -11.51 -2.45 -6.94
CA GLY A 308 -11.75 -3.78 -7.51
C GLY A 308 -11.24 -4.90 -6.65
N THR A 309 -11.40 -6.12 -7.13
CA THR A 309 -10.88 -7.33 -6.51
C THR A 309 -10.42 -8.34 -7.55
N LEU A 310 -9.49 -9.20 -7.15
CA LEU A 310 -9.06 -10.40 -7.83
C LEU A 310 -9.47 -11.61 -6.99
N ILE A 311 -10.38 -12.41 -7.54
CA ILE A 311 -10.88 -13.61 -6.88
C ILE A 311 -10.34 -14.82 -7.64
N PRO A 312 -9.58 -15.71 -6.99
CA PRO A 312 -9.17 -16.97 -7.61
C PRO A 312 -10.37 -17.71 -8.23
N SER A 313 -10.21 -18.22 -9.45
CA SER A 313 -11.27 -18.92 -10.16
C SER A 313 -11.62 -20.28 -9.54
N THR A 314 -10.76 -20.81 -8.66
CA THR A 314 -10.93 -22.08 -7.95
C THR A 314 -10.38 -21.97 -6.53
N GLY A 315 -10.87 -22.80 -5.59
CA GLY A 315 -10.30 -22.92 -4.23
C GLY A 315 -10.82 -21.90 -3.22
N ILE A 316 -11.84 -21.10 -3.58
CA ILE A 316 -12.42 -20.09 -2.69
C ILE A 316 -13.30 -20.72 -1.62
N ASN A 317 -13.06 -20.33 -0.36
CA ASN A 317 -13.95 -20.60 0.75
C ASN A 317 -14.90 -19.42 0.98
N ALA A 318 -16.08 -19.45 0.35
CA ALA A 318 -17.04 -18.36 0.43
C ALA A 318 -17.49 -18.04 1.87
N ALA A 319 -17.61 -19.05 2.73
CA ALA A 319 -17.99 -18.85 4.13
C ALA A 319 -16.85 -18.21 4.95
N GLY A 320 -15.61 -18.63 4.71
CA GLY A 320 -14.43 -18.02 5.32
C GLY A 320 -14.24 -16.58 4.87
N LEU A 321 -14.39 -16.30 3.57
CA LEU A 321 -14.32 -14.94 3.03
C LEU A 321 -15.43 -14.04 3.61
N ALA A 322 -16.65 -14.54 3.71
CA ALA A 322 -17.75 -13.86 4.38
C ALA A 322 -17.43 -13.53 5.84
N SER A 323 -16.86 -14.50 6.56
CA SER A 323 -16.44 -14.31 7.96
C SER A 323 -15.31 -13.30 8.08
N PHE A 324 -14.37 -13.27 7.13
CA PHE A 324 -13.29 -12.28 7.09
C PHE A 324 -13.86 -10.87 6.87
N VAL A 325 -14.73 -10.69 5.87
CA VAL A 325 -15.35 -9.39 5.59
C VAL A 325 -16.21 -8.90 6.76
N SER A 326 -17.02 -9.77 7.35
CA SER A 326 -17.79 -9.42 8.55
C SER A 326 -16.86 -9.06 9.71
N SER A 327 -15.82 -9.85 9.95
CA SER A 327 -14.84 -9.58 11.02
C SER A 327 -14.07 -8.29 10.78
N PHE A 328 -13.78 -7.92 9.52
CA PHE A 328 -13.02 -6.71 9.19
C PHE A 328 -13.70 -5.49 9.80
N TYR A 329 -15.02 -5.45 9.66
CA TYR A 329 -15.85 -4.38 10.18
C TYR A 329 -16.31 -4.60 11.61
N SER A 330 -16.38 -5.83 12.11
CA SER A 330 -17.03 -6.13 13.39
C SER A 330 -16.42 -7.36 14.10
N PRO A 331 -15.13 -7.33 14.50
CA PRO A 331 -14.50 -8.50 15.10
C PRO A 331 -15.03 -8.71 16.52
N GLY A 332 -15.93 -9.68 16.69
CA GLY A 332 -16.50 -10.03 17.99
C GLY A 332 -17.44 -8.99 18.61
N ALA A 333 -17.87 -7.98 17.83
CA ALA A 333 -18.83 -6.95 18.24
C ALA A 333 -20.02 -6.93 17.28
N THR A 334 -21.17 -6.43 17.70
CA THR A 334 -22.36 -6.26 16.84
C THR A 334 -22.23 -5.09 15.84
N SER A 335 -21.16 -4.30 15.92
CA SER A 335 -20.88 -3.17 15.02
C SER A 335 -19.41 -2.78 15.10
N GLY A 336 -18.84 -2.22 14.03
CA GLY A 336 -17.57 -1.48 14.15
C GLY A 336 -17.57 -0.16 13.40
N ASN A 337 -17.03 0.84 14.10
CA ASN A 337 -16.97 2.21 13.65
C ASN A 337 -15.85 2.39 12.63
N MET A 338 -16.21 3.02 11.51
CA MET A 338 -15.31 3.38 10.43
C MET A 338 -15.16 4.89 10.40
N ASN A 339 -13.91 5.35 10.45
CA ASN A 339 -13.53 6.69 10.04
C ASN A 339 -13.61 6.78 8.53
N ILE A 340 -14.17 7.88 8.03
CA ILE A 340 -14.27 8.17 6.61
C ILE A 340 -13.66 9.55 6.36
N VAL A 341 -12.76 9.64 5.38
CA VAL A 341 -12.31 10.89 4.77
C VAL A 341 -12.58 10.80 3.29
N ALA A 342 -13.00 11.89 2.70
CA ALA A 342 -13.23 11.98 1.28
C ALA A 342 -12.74 13.33 0.74
N ARG A 343 -12.34 13.38 -0.53
CA ARG A 343 -12.04 14.63 -1.23
C ARG A 343 -12.54 14.65 -2.66
N ASP A 344 -13.00 15.81 -3.10
CA ASP A 344 -13.42 15.99 -4.48
C ASP A 344 -12.21 15.92 -5.41
N ILE A 345 -12.36 15.25 -6.56
CA ILE A 345 -11.34 15.22 -7.61
C ILE A 345 -11.92 15.75 -8.91
N PHE A 346 -13.03 15.18 -9.37
CA PHE A 346 -13.72 15.61 -10.58
C PHE A 346 -15.01 16.32 -10.18
N ILE A 347 -15.06 17.61 -10.48
CA ILE A 347 -16.22 18.48 -10.30
C ILE A 347 -16.63 19.09 -11.65
N PRO A 348 -17.87 19.58 -11.81
CA PRO A 348 -18.29 20.20 -13.05
C PRO A 348 -17.44 21.45 -13.32
N ALA A 349 -16.97 21.64 -14.56
CA ALA A 349 -16.10 22.76 -14.92
C ALA A 349 -16.72 24.15 -14.62
N ALA A 350 -18.05 24.25 -14.70
CA ALA A 350 -18.81 25.45 -14.38
C ALA A 350 -19.15 25.60 -12.89
N SER A 351 -18.69 24.67 -12.03
CA SER A 351 -18.99 24.73 -10.60
C SER A 351 -18.32 25.94 -9.96
N PRO A 352 -19.08 26.80 -9.25
CA PRO A 352 -18.49 27.88 -8.47
C PRO A 352 -17.79 27.36 -7.21
N THR A 353 -18.09 26.13 -6.77
CA THR A 353 -17.48 25.53 -5.59
C THR A 353 -16.16 24.86 -5.98
N PRO A 354 -15.05 25.16 -5.30
CA PRO A 354 -13.80 24.42 -5.50
C PRO A 354 -13.89 23.01 -4.87
N PRO A 355 -12.86 22.18 -5.08
CA PRO A 355 -12.74 20.88 -4.43
C PRO A 355 -12.80 20.97 -2.90
N ARG A 356 -13.58 20.07 -2.31
CA ARG A 356 -13.83 19.95 -0.88
C ARG A 356 -13.25 18.68 -0.28
N VAL A 357 -13.16 18.69 1.04
CA VAL A 357 -12.82 17.56 1.90
C VAL A 357 -13.98 17.34 2.85
N HIS A 358 -14.34 16.07 3.00
CA HIS A 358 -15.36 15.62 3.90
C HIS A 358 -14.80 14.59 4.87
N TRP A 359 -15.25 14.60 6.12
CA TRP A 359 -14.86 13.56 7.06
C TRP A 359 -15.94 13.27 8.09
N GLY A 360 -16.01 12.03 8.53
CA GLY A 360 -17.04 11.59 9.44
C GLY A 360 -16.83 10.17 9.91
N GLN A 361 -17.84 9.65 10.57
CA GLN A 361 -17.84 8.27 11.06
C GLN A 361 -19.20 7.62 10.83
N SER A 362 -19.17 6.33 10.54
CA SER A 362 -20.35 5.47 10.56
C SER A 362 -19.97 4.05 10.97
N ALA A 363 -20.90 3.34 11.59
CA ALA A 363 -20.73 1.95 11.97
C ALA A 363 -21.24 1.02 10.87
N VAL A 364 -20.43 0.04 10.47
CA VAL A 364 -20.96 -1.15 9.78
C VAL A 364 -21.51 -2.08 10.86
N THR A 365 -22.78 -2.46 10.72
CA THR A 365 -23.54 -3.20 11.74
C THR A 365 -23.88 -4.63 11.33
N ALA A 366 -23.95 -4.91 10.03
CA ALA A 366 -24.17 -6.25 9.51
C ALA A 366 -23.61 -6.39 8.10
N VAL A 367 -23.06 -7.56 7.78
CA VAL A 367 -22.76 -7.99 6.41
C VAL A 367 -23.51 -9.30 6.18
N ASP A 368 -24.50 -9.30 5.29
CA ASP A 368 -25.20 -10.49 4.85
C ASP A 368 -24.72 -10.88 3.46
N THR A 369 -23.92 -11.94 3.43
CA THR A 369 -23.31 -12.45 2.21
C THR A 369 -24.24 -13.34 1.39
N THR A 370 -25.34 -13.80 1.98
CA THR A 370 -26.38 -14.59 1.29
C THR A 370 -27.27 -13.66 0.48
N LEU A 371 -27.66 -12.53 1.06
CA LEU A 371 -28.50 -11.53 0.41
C LEU A 371 -27.70 -10.51 -0.41
N GLY A 372 -26.37 -10.49 -0.29
CA GLY A 372 -25.51 -9.50 -0.95
C GLY A 372 -25.76 -8.09 -0.41
N THR A 373 -26.05 -7.98 0.89
CA THR A 373 -26.38 -6.71 1.54
C THR A 373 -25.43 -6.39 2.67
N VAL A 374 -25.17 -5.12 2.88
CA VAL A 374 -24.42 -4.61 4.03
C VAL A 374 -25.22 -3.49 4.67
N THR A 375 -25.22 -3.41 6.00
CA THR A 375 -25.95 -2.41 6.76
C THR A 375 -24.98 -1.50 7.50
N MET A 376 -25.13 -0.19 7.30
CA MET A 376 -24.42 0.83 8.07
C MET A 376 -25.38 1.69 8.88
N GLY A 377 -24.85 2.35 9.90
CA GLY A 377 -25.54 3.42 10.61
C GLY A 377 -25.58 4.71 9.79
N ASN A 378 -26.41 5.65 10.23
CA ASN A 378 -26.37 7.02 9.72
C ASN A 378 -24.99 7.65 9.96
N MET A 379 -24.63 8.62 9.14
CA MET A 379 -23.34 9.30 9.21
C MET A 379 -23.54 10.78 9.48
N THR A 380 -22.78 11.34 10.41
CA THR A 380 -22.57 12.78 10.48
C THR A 380 -21.30 13.10 9.71
N LEU A 381 -21.45 13.75 8.56
CA LEU A 381 -20.35 14.19 7.73
C LEU A 381 -20.03 15.65 8.07
N ARG A 382 -18.80 15.94 8.39
CA ARG A 382 -18.28 17.30 8.46
C ARG A 382 -17.76 17.67 7.09
N ASP A 383 -18.12 18.87 6.67
CA ASP A 383 -17.69 19.43 5.40
C ASP A 383 -16.69 20.53 5.67
N ASP A 384 -15.67 20.67 4.83
CA ASP A 384 -14.87 21.88 4.85
C ASP A 384 -15.70 23.09 4.37
N ALA A 385 -15.36 24.27 4.88
CA ALA A 385 -15.87 25.55 4.39
C ALA A 385 -14.68 26.45 4.06
N GLY A 386 -13.83 25.99 3.14
CA GLY A 386 -12.50 26.56 2.90
C GLY A 386 -11.44 25.91 3.78
N SER A 387 -10.51 26.69 4.32
CA SER A 387 -9.45 26.17 5.22
C SER A 387 -9.83 26.10 6.69
N VAL A 388 -11.12 25.96 6.94
CA VAL A 388 -11.68 25.75 8.27
C VAL A 388 -12.76 24.70 8.16
N ALA A 389 -12.95 23.94 9.24
CA ALA A 389 -14.10 23.07 9.34
C ALA A 389 -15.40 23.86 9.22
N GLY A 390 -16.29 23.41 8.33
CA GLY A 390 -17.61 23.95 8.10
C GLY A 390 -18.68 23.32 8.98
N GLY A 391 -19.91 23.34 8.48
CA GLY A 391 -21.06 22.70 9.11
C GLY A 391 -21.01 21.18 9.05
N THR A 392 -22.03 20.54 9.64
CA THR A 392 -22.24 19.09 9.56
C THR A 392 -23.46 18.77 8.72
N SER A 393 -23.31 17.83 7.78
CA SER A 393 -24.38 17.20 7.02
C SER A 393 -24.82 15.90 7.71
N ALA A 394 -26.13 15.72 7.89
CA ALA A 394 -26.70 14.51 8.49
C ALA A 394 -27.14 13.55 7.38
N LEU A 395 -26.34 12.53 7.15
CA LEU A 395 -26.55 11.55 6.10
C LEU A 395 -27.29 10.33 6.63
N THR A 396 -28.44 10.03 6.03
CA THR A 396 -29.23 8.84 6.38
C THR A 396 -28.80 7.67 5.53
N PHE A 397 -28.43 6.54 6.14
CA PHE A 397 -28.12 5.33 5.38
C PHE A 397 -29.39 4.80 4.70
N THR A 398 -29.29 4.47 3.42
CA THR A 398 -30.45 3.99 2.64
C THR A 398 -30.27 2.53 2.22
N LEU A 399 -29.12 2.20 1.65
CA LEU A 399 -28.87 0.87 1.10
C LEU A 399 -27.37 0.59 1.07
N GLY A 400 -27.00 -0.67 1.30
CA GLY A 400 -25.66 -1.16 1.11
C GLY A 400 -25.67 -2.47 0.33
N THR A 401 -24.80 -2.56 -0.67
CA THR A 401 -24.66 -3.73 -1.52
C THR A 401 -23.29 -4.35 -1.28
N TYR A 402 -23.30 -5.65 -0.98
CA TYR A 402 -22.12 -6.49 -1.05
C TYR A 402 -22.11 -7.19 -2.40
N VAL A 403 -21.12 -6.87 -3.23
CA VAL A 403 -21.07 -7.38 -4.59
C VAL A 403 -20.75 -8.87 -4.57
N LEU A 404 -21.54 -9.63 -5.32
CA LEU A 404 -21.41 -11.07 -5.47
C LEU A 404 -21.12 -11.43 -6.94
N SER A 405 -20.25 -12.40 -7.16
CA SER A 405 -20.11 -13.11 -8.43
C SER A 405 -20.81 -14.45 -8.33
N SER A 406 -22.05 -14.54 -8.80
CA SER A 406 -22.92 -15.69 -8.53
C SER A 406 -23.06 -15.90 -7.01
N THR A 407 -22.52 -16.99 -6.44
CA THR A 407 -22.50 -17.24 -4.98
C THR A 407 -21.18 -16.89 -4.30
N ILE A 408 -20.19 -16.37 -5.04
CA ILE A 408 -18.86 -16.07 -4.50
C ILE A 408 -18.76 -14.58 -4.16
N PRO A 409 -18.42 -14.22 -2.91
CA PRO A 409 -18.27 -12.83 -2.51
C PRO A 409 -17.05 -12.14 -3.14
N THR A 410 -17.15 -10.86 -3.52
CA THR A 410 -16.09 -10.14 -4.26
C THR A 410 -15.31 -9.09 -3.45
N ASN A 411 -15.43 -9.06 -2.12
CA ASN A 411 -14.82 -8.03 -1.26
C ASN A 411 -15.20 -6.57 -1.56
N LEU A 412 -16.04 -6.31 -2.56
CA LEU A 412 -16.49 -4.97 -2.94
C LEU A 412 -17.80 -4.62 -2.24
N LEU A 413 -17.81 -3.46 -1.59
CA LEU A 413 -18.96 -2.94 -0.87
C LEU A 413 -19.33 -1.58 -1.44
N VAL A 414 -20.63 -1.32 -1.58
CA VAL A 414 -21.16 -0.02 -2.01
C VAL A 414 -22.20 0.43 -1.03
N PHE A 415 -22.04 1.63 -0.49
CA PHE A 415 -22.98 2.26 0.43
C PHE A 415 -23.65 3.45 -0.24
N ARG A 416 -24.94 3.65 0.03
CA ARG A 416 -25.69 4.84 -0.35
C ARG A 416 -26.25 5.52 0.88
N PHE A 417 -25.94 6.79 1.01
CA PHE A 417 -26.52 7.69 2.00
C PHE A 417 -27.31 8.79 1.31
N ASN A 418 -28.38 9.25 1.96
CA ASN A 418 -29.19 10.37 1.49
C ASN A 418 -29.01 11.57 2.43
N ASP A 419 -28.79 12.73 1.82
CA ASP A 419 -28.91 14.03 2.47
C ASP A 419 -30.22 14.69 2.03
N ALA A 420 -31.23 14.61 2.89
CA ALA A 420 -32.55 15.18 2.61
C ALA A 420 -32.55 16.72 2.67
N VAL A 421 -31.58 17.34 3.33
CA VAL A 421 -31.50 18.80 3.50
C VAL A 421 -30.84 19.42 2.28
N ASN A 422 -29.76 18.81 1.80
CA ASN A 422 -28.99 19.29 0.65
C ASN A 422 -29.38 18.61 -0.67
N PHE A 423 -30.38 17.71 -0.64
CA PHE A 423 -30.98 17.04 -1.80
C PHE A 423 -29.97 16.28 -2.68
N TYR A 424 -29.15 15.43 -2.07
CA TYR A 424 -28.25 14.53 -2.80
C TYR A 424 -28.13 13.16 -2.15
N ASP A 425 -27.71 12.18 -2.94
CA ASP A 425 -27.23 10.90 -2.49
C ASP A 425 -25.71 10.86 -2.57
N LEU A 426 -25.08 10.40 -1.49
CA LEU A 426 -23.66 10.07 -1.42
C LEU A 426 -23.51 8.57 -1.62
N TYR A 427 -22.74 8.18 -2.63
CA TYR A 427 -22.32 6.80 -2.82
C TYR A 427 -20.87 6.64 -2.41
N VAL A 428 -20.56 5.59 -1.66
CA VAL A 428 -19.19 5.22 -1.28
C VAL A 428 -18.96 3.78 -1.71
N ALA A 429 -18.07 3.56 -2.66
CA ALA A 429 -17.62 2.22 -3.07
C ALA A 429 -16.22 1.95 -2.52
N THR A 430 -16.06 0.81 -1.87
CA THR A 430 -14.84 0.41 -1.16
C THR A 430 -14.54 -1.05 -1.43
N VAL A 431 -13.33 -1.47 -1.10
CA VAL A 431 -12.90 -2.86 -1.14
C VAL A 431 -12.27 -3.25 0.19
N VAL A 432 -12.66 -4.41 0.73
CA VAL A 432 -12.09 -4.94 1.95
C VAL A 432 -10.64 -5.36 1.72
N GLY A 433 -9.72 -4.83 2.52
CA GLY A 433 -8.28 -5.10 2.41
C GLY A 433 -7.45 -3.90 1.94
N LEU A 434 -8.11 -2.80 1.54
CA LEU A 434 -7.51 -1.49 1.28
C LEU A 434 -8.33 -0.39 1.95
N ARG A 435 -7.69 0.74 2.24
CA ARG A 435 -8.39 1.92 2.75
C ARG A 435 -9.02 2.76 1.65
N ARG A 436 -8.32 2.87 0.53
CA ARG A 436 -8.71 3.73 -0.59
C ARG A 436 -9.95 3.17 -1.28
N GLY A 437 -10.91 4.05 -1.46
CA GLY A 437 -12.19 3.87 -2.10
C GLY A 437 -12.51 5.05 -3.02
N ILE A 438 -13.72 5.02 -3.58
CA ILE A 438 -14.26 6.10 -4.39
C ILE A 438 -15.58 6.56 -3.79
N TYR A 439 -15.87 7.84 -3.89
CA TYR A 439 -17.22 8.35 -3.66
C TYR A 439 -17.69 9.20 -4.81
N PHE A 440 -18.99 9.38 -4.88
CA PHE A 440 -19.60 10.30 -5.81
C PHE A 440 -20.94 10.83 -5.29
N VAL A 441 -21.26 12.03 -5.74
CA VAL A 441 -22.46 12.77 -5.35
C VAL A 441 -23.45 12.76 -6.52
N VAL A 442 -24.69 12.40 -6.21
CA VAL A 442 -25.80 12.32 -7.15
C VAL A 442 -26.97 13.14 -6.60
N PRO A 443 -27.29 14.32 -7.16
CA PRO A 443 -28.42 15.11 -6.71
C PRO A 443 -29.73 14.32 -6.80
N THR A 444 -30.63 14.51 -5.84
CA THR A 444 -31.96 13.87 -5.85
C THR A 444 -33.05 14.81 -6.37
N ALA A 445 -32.71 16.07 -6.64
CA ALA A 445 -33.63 17.08 -7.15
C ALA A 445 -32.96 17.95 -8.24
N GLY A 446 -33.80 18.65 -9.01
CA GLY A 446 -33.34 19.57 -10.06
C GLY A 446 -32.96 18.88 -11.38
N PRO A 447 -32.36 19.63 -12.34
CA PRO A 447 -32.06 19.14 -13.69
C PRO A 447 -30.98 18.06 -13.75
N SER A 448 -30.17 17.95 -12.69
CA SER A 448 -29.13 16.92 -12.52
C SER A 448 -29.60 15.75 -11.65
N ALA A 449 -30.89 15.66 -11.33
CA ALA A 449 -31.42 14.59 -10.49
C ALA A 449 -31.07 13.21 -11.05
N GLY A 450 -30.54 12.33 -10.20
CA GLY A 450 -30.13 10.97 -10.56
C GLY A 450 -28.87 10.89 -11.42
N LYS A 451 -28.12 11.99 -11.58
CA LYS A 451 -26.89 12.04 -12.39
C LYS A 451 -25.67 12.36 -11.53
N VAL A 452 -24.53 11.78 -11.87
CA VAL A 452 -23.25 12.06 -11.19
C VAL A 452 -22.85 13.51 -11.44
N THR A 453 -22.61 14.25 -10.36
CA THR A 453 -22.10 15.63 -10.44
C THR A 453 -20.72 15.77 -9.85
N THR A 454 -20.31 14.88 -8.95
CA THR A 454 -19.00 14.93 -8.32
C THR A 454 -18.46 13.53 -8.16
N VAL A 455 -17.17 13.34 -8.41
CA VAL A 455 -16.43 12.11 -8.16
C VAL A 455 -15.18 12.46 -7.36
N GLY A 456 -14.84 11.61 -6.39
CA GLY A 456 -13.67 11.80 -5.57
C GLY A 456 -13.16 10.51 -4.94
N GLU A 457 -12.07 10.65 -4.21
CA GLU A 457 -11.53 9.57 -3.41
C GLU A 457 -12.18 9.55 -2.04
N SER A 458 -12.44 8.36 -1.54
CA SER A 458 -12.78 8.14 -0.14
C SER A 458 -11.73 7.23 0.50
N TYR A 459 -11.51 7.37 1.79
CA TYR A 459 -10.69 6.47 2.56
C TYR A 459 -11.48 6.06 3.78
N MET A 460 -11.53 4.75 4.01
CA MET A 460 -12.24 4.18 5.13
C MET A 460 -11.27 3.39 5.99
N SER A 461 -11.19 3.72 7.28
CA SER A 461 -10.33 3.04 8.23
C SER A 461 -11.09 2.71 9.50
N LYS A 462 -10.77 1.59 10.14
CA LYS A 462 -11.43 1.18 11.38
C LYS A 462 -10.93 2.04 12.53
N VAL A 463 -11.83 2.51 13.41
CA VAL A 463 -11.45 3.39 14.53
C VAL A 463 -10.46 2.73 15.49
N ASP A 464 -10.55 1.42 15.69
CA ASP A 464 -9.66 0.63 16.54
C ASP A 464 -8.59 -0.15 15.75
N SER A 465 -8.44 0.13 14.44
CA SER A 465 -7.24 -0.32 13.72
C SER A 465 -6.02 0.39 14.29
N ILE A 466 -4.88 -0.29 14.25
CA ILE A 466 -3.60 0.34 14.58
C ILE A 466 -3.13 1.02 13.30
N ALA A 467 -3.81 2.12 13.00
CA ALA A 467 -3.45 2.95 11.88
C ALA A 467 -2.10 3.61 12.21
N PRO A 468 -1.14 3.64 11.27
CA PRO A 468 0.12 4.32 11.49
C PRO A 468 -0.10 5.74 11.98
N ASN A 469 0.48 6.05 13.14
CA ASN A 469 0.59 7.41 13.63
C ASN A 469 2.08 7.76 13.68
N PRO A 470 2.61 8.46 12.67
CA PRO A 470 4.01 8.86 12.69
C PRO A 470 4.26 10.06 13.62
N PHE A 471 3.21 10.67 14.17
CA PHE A 471 3.33 11.86 14.99
C PHE A 471 3.34 11.53 16.47
N VAL A 472 4.33 12.06 17.18
CA VAL A 472 4.36 12.05 18.63
C VAL A 472 3.74 13.35 19.15
N VAL A 473 2.72 13.26 20.01
CA VAL A 473 2.09 14.46 20.62
C VAL A 473 3.18 15.29 21.30
N GLY A 474 3.28 16.58 20.94
CA GLY A 474 4.23 17.50 21.56
C GLY A 474 5.69 17.31 21.12
N ALA A 475 5.96 16.40 20.19
CA ALA A 475 7.26 16.37 19.50
C ALA A 475 7.30 17.42 18.39
N THR A 476 8.52 17.77 18.00
CA THR A 476 8.80 18.60 16.82
C THR A 476 9.20 17.67 15.68
N GLU A 477 8.41 17.69 14.62
CA GLU A 477 8.50 16.76 13.51
C GLU A 477 8.90 17.54 12.24
N ASP A 478 9.92 17.08 11.52
CA ASP A 478 10.26 17.57 10.20
C ASP A 478 9.42 16.85 9.15
N ILE A 479 8.82 17.61 8.23
CA ILE A 479 8.05 17.07 7.12
C ILE A 479 8.79 17.35 5.81
N THR A 480 9.41 16.31 5.26
CA THR A 480 10.02 16.36 3.93
C THR A 480 8.99 16.00 2.87
N ILE A 481 8.86 16.76 1.80
CA ILE A 481 7.86 16.54 0.76
C ILE A 481 8.45 16.68 -0.65
N ALA A 482 7.82 16.01 -1.60
CA ALA A 482 8.01 16.23 -3.02
C ALA A 482 6.69 15.98 -3.77
N ASN A 483 6.53 16.62 -4.92
CA ASN A 483 5.34 16.47 -5.77
C ASN A 483 5.67 16.56 -7.26
N ILE A 484 4.77 16.03 -8.10
CA ILE A 484 4.77 16.24 -9.56
C ILE A 484 3.41 16.65 -10.05
N HIS A 485 3.39 17.51 -11.06
CA HIS A 485 2.16 18.13 -11.54
C HIS A 485 2.15 18.25 -13.07
N PRO A 486 0.98 18.45 -13.71
CA PRO A 486 0.85 18.35 -15.17
C PRO A 486 1.62 19.41 -15.96
N GLY A 487 2.06 20.47 -15.29
CA GLY A 487 2.81 21.56 -15.90
C GLY A 487 4.30 21.29 -16.05
N MET A 488 4.82 20.22 -15.46
CA MET A 488 6.26 19.88 -15.52
C MET A 488 6.73 19.42 -16.91
N PRO A 489 5.98 18.59 -17.66
CA PRO A 489 6.35 18.26 -19.04
C PRO A 489 6.51 19.52 -19.92
N GLY A 490 7.53 19.52 -20.77
CA GLY A 490 7.90 20.66 -21.61
C GLY A 490 8.83 21.68 -20.94
N GLN A 491 9.02 21.61 -19.61
CA GLN A 491 9.99 22.45 -18.90
C GLN A 491 11.39 21.82 -18.91
N SER A 492 12.42 22.59 -18.55
CA SER A 492 13.76 22.04 -18.34
C SER A 492 13.84 21.22 -17.06
N ARG A 493 14.72 20.21 -17.02
CA ARG A 493 14.96 19.41 -15.82
C ARG A 493 15.30 20.29 -14.61
N THR A 494 16.13 21.32 -14.79
CA THR A 494 16.47 22.26 -13.71
C THR A 494 15.24 22.97 -13.16
N ALA A 495 14.29 23.37 -14.00
CA ALA A 495 13.08 24.06 -13.56
C ALA A 495 12.17 23.14 -12.73
N ILE A 496 11.98 21.88 -13.14
CA ILE A 496 11.11 20.96 -12.39
C ILE A 496 11.70 20.55 -11.03
N LEU A 497 13.03 20.44 -10.93
CA LEU A 497 13.71 20.19 -9.66
C LEU A 497 13.42 21.31 -8.66
N THR A 498 13.42 22.56 -9.12
CA THR A 498 13.07 23.71 -8.28
C THR A 498 11.58 23.83 -7.95
N GLN A 499 10.69 23.18 -8.71
CA GLN A 499 9.24 23.29 -8.56
C GLN A 499 8.61 22.25 -7.63
N GLY A 500 9.39 21.29 -7.12
CA GLY A 500 8.89 20.33 -6.13
C GLY A 500 9.38 18.89 -6.31
N LEU A 501 10.17 18.59 -7.35
CA LEU A 501 10.75 17.26 -7.50
C LEU A 501 11.93 17.04 -6.54
N THR A 502 12.71 18.07 -6.21
CA THR A 502 13.73 17.94 -5.15
C THR A 502 13.06 17.93 -3.77
N PRO A 503 13.31 16.91 -2.92
CA PRO A 503 12.78 16.87 -1.58
C PRO A 503 13.09 18.14 -0.80
N SER A 504 12.06 18.73 -0.18
CA SER A 504 12.19 19.94 0.61
C SER A 504 11.47 19.81 1.94
N VAL A 505 12.00 20.50 2.95
CA VAL A 505 11.37 20.55 4.27
C VAL A 505 10.26 21.57 4.23
N ALA A 506 9.05 21.16 4.54
CA ALA A 506 7.93 22.07 4.76
C ALA A 506 8.10 22.86 6.09
N GLY A 507 9.13 22.55 6.88
CA GLY A 507 9.45 23.16 8.18
C GLY A 507 9.08 22.26 9.36
N PRO A 508 9.59 22.56 10.56
CA PRO A 508 9.22 21.82 11.76
C PRO A 508 7.75 22.09 12.10
N MET A 509 6.99 21.02 12.27
CA MET A 509 5.61 21.05 12.74
C MET A 509 5.55 20.48 14.15
N THR A 510 5.05 21.26 15.10
CA THR A 510 4.59 20.73 16.39
C THR A 510 3.10 20.49 16.28
N ILE A 511 2.66 19.24 16.38
CA ILE A 511 1.23 18.93 16.39
C ILE A 511 0.69 19.17 17.81
N PRO A 512 -0.18 20.18 17.99
CA PRO A 512 -0.83 20.39 19.28
C PRO A 512 -1.84 19.26 19.57
N ALA A 513 -2.32 19.18 20.80
CA ALA A 513 -3.46 18.33 21.12
C ALA A 513 -4.65 18.68 20.21
N LEU A 514 -5.23 17.67 19.53
CA LEU A 514 -6.29 17.88 18.55
C LEU A 514 -7.58 18.39 19.22
N THR A 515 -8.32 19.25 18.51
CA THR A 515 -9.64 19.68 18.97
C THR A 515 -10.64 18.54 18.76
N SER A 516 -11.41 18.18 19.78
CA SER A 516 -12.48 17.16 19.73
C SER A 516 -12.03 15.72 19.36
N GLY A 517 -10.84 15.28 19.78
CA GLY A 517 -10.42 13.90 19.59
C GLY A 517 -9.01 13.58 20.09
N SER A 518 -8.50 12.40 19.71
CA SER A 518 -7.14 11.93 19.95
C SER A 518 -6.32 11.96 18.66
N ILE A 519 -4.98 11.94 18.73
CA ILE A 519 -4.19 11.72 17.50
C ILE A 519 -4.70 10.45 16.80
N GLY A 520 -4.99 10.57 15.50
CA GLY A 520 -5.66 9.54 14.70
C GLY A 520 -7.17 9.75 14.51
N ASN A 521 -7.82 10.72 15.16
CA ASN A 521 -9.18 11.14 14.84
C ASN A 521 -9.47 12.55 15.35
N GLY A 522 -9.53 13.52 14.45
CA GLY A 522 -9.83 14.91 14.82
C GLY A 522 -9.46 15.88 13.71
N TYR A 523 -9.57 17.17 14.00
CA TYR A 523 -9.14 18.22 13.09
C TYR A 523 -8.56 19.41 13.85
N LEU A 524 -7.79 20.22 13.13
CA LEU A 524 -7.24 21.48 13.59
C LEU A 524 -7.53 22.55 12.55
N ASN A 525 -8.07 23.67 13.02
CA ASN A 525 -8.10 24.91 12.25
C ASN A 525 -6.90 25.74 12.71
N ALA A 526 -5.84 25.83 11.91
CA ALA A 526 -4.72 26.71 12.24
C ALA A 526 -5.22 28.17 12.19
N PRO A 527 -5.06 28.96 13.28
CA PRO A 527 -5.50 30.36 13.27
C PRO A 527 -4.70 31.18 12.24
N ALA A 528 -5.29 32.29 11.79
CA ALA A 528 -4.65 33.26 10.90
C ALA A 528 -3.22 33.62 11.37
N PRO A 529 -2.27 33.89 10.45
CA PRO A 529 -2.50 34.29 9.05
C PRO A 529 -2.50 33.14 8.02
N ILE A 530 -2.19 31.91 8.41
CA ILE A 530 -2.00 30.79 7.47
C ILE A 530 -3.24 29.95 7.20
N SER A 531 -4.35 30.16 7.95
CA SER A 531 -5.66 29.48 7.86
C SER A 531 -5.57 28.16 7.08
N GLU A 532 -5.26 27.08 7.77
CA GLU A 532 -5.06 25.75 7.21
C GLU A 532 -5.89 24.75 8.00
N LEU A 533 -6.68 23.94 7.28
CA LEU A 533 -7.45 22.85 7.85
C LEU A 533 -6.61 21.58 7.79
N MET A 534 -6.40 20.97 8.95
CA MET A 534 -5.76 19.68 9.08
C MET A 534 -6.76 18.67 9.62
N VAL A 535 -6.95 17.55 8.94
CA VAL A 535 -7.87 16.48 9.37
C VAL A 535 -7.10 15.18 9.50
N PHE A 536 -7.24 14.52 10.65
CA PHE A 536 -6.64 13.23 10.95
C PHE A 536 -7.75 12.19 11.11
N GLN A 537 -7.68 11.09 10.36
CA GLN A 537 -8.67 9.99 10.41
C GLN A 537 -7.97 8.65 10.17
N GLY A 538 -7.69 7.93 11.24
CA GLY A 538 -6.77 6.80 11.24
C GLY A 538 -5.39 7.24 10.77
N SER A 539 -4.89 6.60 9.72
CA SER A 539 -3.61 6.90 9.06
C SER A 539 -3.76 7.89 7.91
N MET A 540 -4.98 8.38 7.67
CA MET A 540 -5.22 9.37 6.65
C MET A 540 -5.05 10.75 7.23
N PHE A 541 -4.44 11.60 6.43
CA PHE A 541 -4.22 12.96 6.78
C PHE A 541 -4.52 13.87 5.61
N VAL A 542 -5.24 14.94 5.94
CA VAL A 542 -5.61 15.98 4.99
C VAL A 542 -5.00 17.29 5.45
N MET A 543 -4.45 18.03 4.50
CA MET A 543 -4.16 19.45 4.64
C MET A 543 -4.92 20.21 3.56
N LYS A 544 -5.72 21.21 3.93
CA LYS A 544 -6.31 22.15 2.99
C LYS A 544 -5.92 23.58 3.37
N LYS A 545 -5.35 24.28 2.41
CA LYS A 545 -4.99 25.69 2.48
C LYS A 545 -5.56 26.44 1.27
N ASP A 546 -6.54 27.28 1.56
CA ASP A 546 -7.35 28.14 0.71
C ASP A 546 -8.43 28.81 1.60
N ALA A 547 -8.11 29.94 2.21
CA ALA A 547 -9.02 30.64 3.12
C ALA A 547 -10.21 31.29 2.39
N LEU A 548 -10.12 31.47 1.08
CA LEU A 548 -11.13 32.16 0.26
C LEU A 548 -11.98 31.20 -0.58
N ASP A 549 -11.65 29.91 -0.58
CA ASP A 549 -12.32 28.86 -1.36
C ASP A 549 -12.37 29.20 -2.87
N THR A 550 -11.24 29.72 -3.40
CA THR A 550 -11.12 30.13 -4.81
C THR A 550 -10.11 29.31 -5.60
N PHE A 551 -9.16 28.63 -4.93
CA PHE A 551 -8.01 27.94 -5.53
C PHE A 551 -7.35 28.78 -6.64
N ALA A 552 -7.21 30.09 -6.42
CA ALA A 552 -6.83 31.04 -7.46
C ALA A 552 -5.32 31.22 -7.66
N SER A 553 -4.51 30.94 -6.64
CA SER A 553 -3.06 31.16 -6.67
C SER A 553 -2.28 29.85 -6.78
N ASN A 554 -1.28 29.83 -7.67
CA ASN A 554 -0.14 28.92 -7.59
C ASN A 554 1.08 29.81 -7.40
N VAL A 555 1.87 29.63 -6.33
CA VAL A 555 3.16 30.31 -6.20
C VAL A 555 4.26 29.25 -6.10
N PRO A 556 4.87 28.85 -7.23
CA PRO A 556 5.89 27.79 -7.29
C PRO A 556 7.20 28.09 -6.54
N ALA A 557 7.36 29.29 -5.96
CA ALA A 557 8.58 29.71 -5.27
C ALA A 557 8.24 30.44 -3.96
N GLY A 558 8.30 29.72 -2.83
CA GLY A 558 8.41 30.31 -1.49
C GLY A 558 7.20 31.10 -0.95
N GLY A 559 6.01 30.99 -1.56
CA GLY A 559 4.77 31.60 -1.09
C GLY A 559 3.80 30.60 -0.44
N THR A 560 2.78 31.11 0.24
CA THR A 560 1.67 30.30 0.77
C THR A 560 0.78 29.79 -0.37
N ASP A 561 1.07 28.60 -0.89
CA ASP A 561 0.31 27.99 -2.00
C ASP A 561 -1.09 27.51 -1.57
N THR A 562 -2.07 27.63 -2.48
CA THR A 562 -3.39 27.03 -2.25
C THR A 562 -3.35 25.57 -2.65
N HIS A 563 -3.63 24.68 -1.70
CA HIS A 563 -3.52 23.26 -1.91
C HIS A 563 -4.55 22.47 -1.10
N LEU A 564 -4.84 21.26 -1.59
CA LEU A 564 -5.57 20.22 -0.87
C LEU A 564 -4.79 18.92 -1.03
N ARG A 565 -4.22 18.43 0.06
CA ARG A 565 -3.47 17.17 0.13
C ARG A 565 -4.31 16.15 0.87
N LEU A 566 -4.30 14.92 0.37
CA LEU A 566 -4.80 13.77 1.09
C LEU A 566 -3.74 12.68 0.98
N VAL A 567 -3.18 12.31 2.12
CA VAL A 567 -2.04 11.40 2.21
C VAL A 567 -2.33 10.29 3.21
N GLU A 568 -1.82 9.11 2.89
CA GLU A 568 -1.75 7.97 3.78
C GLU A 568 -0.38 7.91 4.43
N PHE A 569 -0.38 7.68 5.75
CA PHE A 569 0.82 7.38 6.51
C PHE A 569 1.13 5.90 6.55
N PHE A 570 2.43 5.63 6.49
CA PHE A 570 3.02 4.36 6.86
C PHE A 570 3.65 4.47 8.23
N GLU A 571 3.81 3.34 8.89
CA GLU A 571 4.55 3.29 10.16
C GLU A 571 5.97 3.78 10.00
N SER A 572 6.48 3.79 8.77
CA SER A 572 7.82 4.28 8.50
C SER A 572 8.01 5.77 8.66
N GLY A 573 6.94 6.55 8.78
CA GLY A 573 6.99 8.00 8.59
C GLY A 573 6.79 8.39 7.13
N ALA A 574 6.90 7.45 6.18
CA ALA A 574 6.57 7.73 4.79
C ALA A 574 5.10 8.13 4.63
N MET A 575 4.89 9.06 3.71
CA MET A 575 3.60 9.56 3.26
C MET A 575 3.50 9.34 1.77
N GLN A 576 2.32 8.95 1.32
CA GLN A 576 1.99 8.99 -0.10
C GLN A 576 0.56 9.44 -0.30
N GLY A 577 0.28 10.10 -1.42
CA GLY A 577 -1.06 10.50 -1.76
C GLY A 577 -1.08 11.33 -3.02
N GLU A 578 -2.03 12.24 -3.08
CA GLU A 578 -2.10 13.22 -4.15
C GLU A 578 -2.46 14.59 -3.59
N GLU A 579 -2.20 15.61 -4.39
CA GLU A 579 -2.38 17.02 -4.09
C GLU A 579 -3.17 17.67 -5.23
N ILE A 580 -4.08 18.56 -4.88
CA ILE A 580 -4.74 19.46 -5.81
C ILE A 580 -4.18 20.86 -5.52
N MET A 581 -3.57 21.50 -6.51
CA MET A 581 -3.02 22.85 -6.39
C MET A 581 -3.95 23.87 -7.06
N GLY A 582 -4.00 25.08 -6.51
CA GLY A 582 -4.67 26.20 -7.16
C GLY A 582 -3.88 26.79 -8.32
N GLY A 583 -4.44 27.83 -8.93
CA GLY A 583 -3.81 28.60 -10.01
C GLY A 583 -3.94 28.00 -11.41
N ASN A 584 -3.17 28.57 -12.34
CA ASN A 584 -3.21 28.23 -13.76
C ASN A 584 -2.11 27.21 -14.10
N PRO A 585 -2.39 26.24 -14.98
CA PRO A 585 -1.39 25.26 -15.32
C PRO A 585 -0.29 25.87 -16.21
N PRO A 586 0.99 25.51 -15.98
CA PRO A 586 2.08 25.87 -16.88
C PRO A 586 1.87 25.33 -18.29
N GLY A 587 2.49 25.96 -19.30
CA GLY A 587 2.61 25.37 -20.64
C GLY A 587 1.32 25.35 -21.49
N ALA A 588 0.36 26.24 -21.22
CA ALA A 588 -0.90 26.38 -21.97
C ALA A 588 -1.86 25.18 -21.92
N LEU A 589 -1.77 24.34 -20.87
CA LEU A 589 -2.81 23.35 -20.59
C LEU A 589 -4.16 24.07 -20.36
N PRO A 590 -5.29 23.53 -20.88
CA PRO A 590 -6.59 24.14 -20.66
C PRO A 590 -7.04 23.98 -19.20
N GLY A 591 -7.87 24.90 -18.71
CA GLY A 591 -8.44 24.82 -17.36
C GLY A 591 -7.53 25.36 -16.25
N LYS A 592 -7.72 24.88 -15.02
CA LYS A 592 -6.98 25.27 -13.82
C LYS A 592 -6.10 24.11 -13.33
N MET A 593 -5.03 24.39 -12.58
CA MET A 593 -4.19 23.35 -11.96
C MET A 593 -5.00 22.37 -11.12
N ARG A 594 -6.07 22.84 -10.47
CA ARG A 594 -6.93 22.00 -9.63
C ARG A 594 -7.63 20.88 -10.41
N ASP A 595 -7.77 21.04 -11.72
CA ASP A 595 -8.41 20.06 -12.60
C ASP A 595 -7.43 18.90 -12.91
N TYR A 596 -6.22 18.92 -12.34
CA TYR A 596 -5.14 17.97 -12.55
C TYR A 596 -4.48 17.58 -11.21
N PRO A 597 -4.94 16.48 -10.59
CA PRO A 597 -4.31 15.93 -9.40
C PRO A 597 -2.81 15.69 -9.62
N SER A 598 -2.02 16.16 -8.67
CA SER A 598 -0.57 16.06 -8.62
C SER A 598 -0.21 14.93 -7.67
N ASN A 599 0.74 14.08 -8.04
CA ASN A 599 1.17 13.04 -7.11
C ASN A 599 2.05 13.64 -6.02
N PHE A 600 1.86 13.16 -4.81
CA PHE A 600 2.51 13.68 -3.61
C PHE A 600 3.13 12.55 -2.81
N ILE A 601 4.34 12.78 -2.33
CA ILE A 601 5.02 11.92 -1.37
C ILE A 601 5.63 12.78 -0.26
N GLY A 602 5.94 12.15 0.86
CA GLY A 602 6.74 12.78 1.88
C GLY A 602 7.22 11.82 2.94
N PHE A 603 7.88 12.38 3.95
CA PHE A 603 8.33 11.67 5.12
C PHE A 603 8.20 12.55 6.37
N VAL A 604 7.66 11.99 7.44
CA VAL A 604 7.59 12.61 8.78
C VAL A 604 8.74 12.04 9.61
N HIS A 605 9.58 12.91 10.14
CA HIS A 605 10.72 12.55 10.96
C HIS A 605 10.72 13.31 12.29
N ASN A 606 10.79 12.57 13.38
CA ASN A 606 10.96 13.16 14.70
C ASN A 606 12.40 13.61 14.86
N GLN A 607 12.61 14.89 15.14
CA GLN A 607 13.96 15.47 15.26
C GLN A 607 14.82 14.82 16.34
N ALA A 608 14.22 14.10 17.29
CA ALA A 608 14.93 13.35 18.33
C ALA A 608 15.48 12.00 17.84
N ASP A 609 14.95 11.45 16.75
CA ASP A 609 15.29 10.13 16.22
C ASP A 609 16.40 10.23 15.17
N PRO A 610 17.21 9.17 14.96
CA PRO A 610 18.23 9.15 13.91
C PRO A 610 17.61 9.31 12.51
N TYR A 611 18.39 9.83 11.56
CA TYR A 611 17.95 9.95 10.18
C TYR A 611 17.68 8.55 9.60
N PRO A 612 16.51 8.32 9.00
CA PRO A 612 16.21 7.05 8.34
C PRO A 612 17.17 6.81 7.18
N SER A 613 17.55 5.55 6.98
CA SER A 613 18.43 5.14 5.91
C SER A 613 18.02 3.76 5.41
N PHE A 614 18.13 3.53 4.10
CA PHE A 614 17.81 2.25 3.47
C PHE A 614 18.85 1.90 2.42
N SER A 615 19.24 0.63 2.38
CA SER A 615 19.98 0.00 1.29
C SER A 615 19.38 -1.37 1.05
N GLY A 616 19.23 -1.76 -0.22
CA GLY A 616 18.60 -3.03 -0.57
C GLY A 616 17.88 -3.01 -1.91
N PRO A 617 17.34 -4.15 -2.33
CA PRO A 617 16.59 -4.31 -3.56
C PRO A 617 15.13 -3.93 -3.34
N LEU A 618 14.54 -3.30 -4.35
CA LEU A 618 13.16 -2.89 -4.40
C LEU A 618 12.59 -3.32 -5.74
N ASN A 619 11.34 -3.78 -5.75
CA ASN A 619 10.56 -3.93 -6.97
C ASN A 619 10.25 -2.56 -7.54
N PHE A 620 10.30 -2.42 -8.86
CA PHE A 620 10.05 -1.17 -9.55
C PHE A 620 8.96 -1.32 -10.61
N LEU A 621 7.94 -0.47 -10.55
CA LEU A 621 6.94 -0.31 -11.59
C LEU A 621 6.65 1.18 -11.76
N ALA A 622 6.89 1.75 -12.94
CA ALA A 622 6.62 3.17 -13.22
C ALA A 622 5.65 3.35 -14.38
N ARG A 623 4.86 4.43 -14.34
CA ARG A 623 3.95 4.81 -15.42
C ARG A 623 3.86 6.33 -15.60
N THR A 624 3.75 6.76 -16.85
CA THR A 624 3.57 8.18 -17.11
C THR A 624 2.14 8.59 -16.77
N ILE A 625 1.99 9.77 -16.16
CA ILE A 625 0.68 10.39 -15.91
C ILE A 625 0.50 11.59 -16.82
N TYR A 626 1.53 12.43 -16.93
CA TYR A 626 1.53 13.62 -17.77
C TYR A 626 2.72 13.60 -18.71
N ALA A 627 2.50 13.91 -19.97
CA ALA A 627 3.53 13.94 -21.00
C ALA A 627 3.43 15.20 -21.85
N SER A 628 4.56 15.62 -22.41
CA SER A 628 4.62 16.72 -23.39
C SER A 628 4.02 16.31 -24.74
N SER A 629 3.90 15.01 -24.99
CA SER A 629 3.19 14.42 -26.12
C SER A 629 2.52 13.11 -25.72
N TYR A 630 1.21 13.02 -25.92
CA TYR A 630 0.44 11.80 -25.63
C TYR A 630 0.50 10.75 -26.75
N ALA A 631 1.08 11.07 -27.90
CA ALA A 631 1.18 10.14 -29.03
C ALA A 631 2.10 8.92 -28.74
N GLY A 632 3.13 9.10 -27.91
CA GLY A 632 4.03 8.02 -27.46
C GLY A 632 3.62 7.35 -26.14
N PHE A 633 2.55 7.83 -25.53
CA PHE A 633 2.14 7.45 -24.17
C PHE A 633 1.57 6.03 -24.08
N SER A 634 1.19 5.42 -25.22
CA SER A 634 0.58 4.09 -25.31
C SER A 634 1.48 2.94 -24.82
N THR A 635 2.81 3.13 -24.79
CA THR A 635 3.80 2.14 -24.31
C THR A 635 4.48 2.51 -22.98
N ALA A 636 4.05 3.60 -22.33
CA ALA A 636 4.83 4.30 -21.30
C ALA A 636 4.71 3.72 -19.86
N TYR A 637 4.82 2.41 -19.70
CA TYR A 637 5.08 1.82 -18.38
C TYR A 637 6.35 0.98 -18.41
N THR A 638 7.04 0.94 -17.27
CA THR A 638 8.34 0.29 -17.10
C THR A 638 8.30 -0.55 -15.84
N THR A 639 8.91 -1.73 -15.88
CA THR A 639 8.94 -2.66 -14.74
C THR A 639 10.34 -3.19 -14.50
N GLY A 640 10.65 -3.65 -13.30
CA GLY A 640 11.93 -4.29 -12.99
C GLY A 640 12.31 -4.13 -11.52
N SER A 641 13.56 -3.79 -11.25
CA SER A 641 14.09 -3.66 -9.89
C SER A 641 14.95 -2.41 -9.73
N LEU A 642 14.89 -1.80 -8.56
CA LEU A 642 15.74 -0.72 -8.12
C LEU A 642 16.51 -1.17 -6.89
N SER A 643 17.84 -1.22 -6.94
CA SER A 643 18.68 -1.63 -5.81
C SER A 643 19.49 -0.45 -5.31
N ILE A 644 19.27 -0.02 -4.07
CA ILE A 644 20.09 1.00 -3.41
C ILE A 644 21.35 0.31 -2.87
N THR A 645 22.48 0.55 -3.54
CA THR A 645 23.76 -0.11 -3.27
C THR A 645 24.57 0.59 -2.19
N THR A 646 24.44 1.90 -2.09
CA THR A 646 25.05 2.69 -1.02
C THR A 646 24.06 3.77 -0.61
N ALA A 647 23.61 3.72 0.63
CA ALA A 647 22.73 4.75 1.16
C ALA A 647 23.48 6.10 1.23
N PRO A 648 22.83 7.22 0.88
CA PRO A 648 23.42 8.54 1.05
C PRO A 648 23.62 8.87 2.52
N THR A 649 24.57 9.77 2.81
CA THR A 649 24.76 10.36 4.14
C THR A 649 24.55 11.87 4.08
N THR A 650 24.74 12.57 5.20
CA THR A 650 24.70 14.03 5.24
C THR A 650 25.88 14.72 4.53
N THR A 651 26.91 13.96 4.14
CA THR A 651 28.12 14.48 3.52
C THR A 651 28.54 13.75 2.24
N ALA A 652 27.92 12.62 1.91
CA ALA A 652 28.26 11.82 0.74
C ALA A 652 27.01 11.36 -0.03
N THR A 653 27.11 11.36 -1.36
CA THR A 653 26.07 10.83 -2.25
C THR A 653 25.96 9.32 -2.13
N GLY A 654 24.76 8.80 -2.30
CA GLY A 654 24.51 7.37 -2.43
C GLY A 654 24.59 6.89 -3.87
N THR A 655 24.40 5.58 -4.07
CA THR A 655 24.31 4.95 -5.39
C THR A 655 23.15 3.98 -5.45
N ALA A 656 22.51 3.88 -6.62
CA ALA A 656 21.50 2.87 -6.91
C ALA A 656 21.67 2.26 -8.31
N THR A 657 21.15 1.05 -8.50
CA THR A 657 21.10 0.36 -9.80
C THR A 657 19.65 0.14 -10.19
N LEU A 658 19.23 0.67 -11.33
CA LEU A 658 17.90 0.47 -11.91
C LEU A 658 17.99 -0.54 -13.05
N VAL A 659 17.30 -1.67 -12.91
CA VAL A 659 17.00 -2.60 -14.00
C VAL A 659 15.58 -2.34 -14.43
N ALA A 660 15.40 -1.80 -15.64
CA ALA A 660 14.13 -1.33 -16.15
C ALA A 660 13.80 -2.01 -17.48
N THR A 661 12.59 -2.52 -17.60
CA THR A 661 12.03 -3.17 -18.79
C THR A 661 10.80 -2.39 -19.22
N PRO A 662 10.88 -1.55 -20.27
CA PRO A 662 9.72 -0.91 -20.86
C PRO A 662 8.72 -1.94 -21.38
N ALA A 663 7.44 -1.59 -21.44
CA ALA A 663 6.41 -2.44 -22.01
C ALA A 663 6.76 -2.87 -23.44
N GLY A 664 6.86 -4.20 -23.67
CA GLY A 664 7.25 -4.76 -24.98
C GLY A 664 8.71 -4.53 -25.37
N GLY A 665 9.53 -3.95 -24.49
CA GLY A 665 10.95 -3.69 -24.70
C GLY A 665 11.86 -4.70 -24.02
N THR A 666 13.17 -4.50 -24.19
CA THR A 666 14.21 -5.28 -23.50
C THR A 666 14.62 -4.61 -22.19
N ALA A 667 14.98 -5.42 -21.20
CA ALA A 667 15.54 -4.90 -19.94
C ALA A 667 16.85 -4.13 -20.19
N ALA A 668 17.03 -3.01 -19.51
CA ALA A 668 18.23 -2.21 -19.50
C ALA A 668 18.66 -1.93 -18.05
N THR A 669 19.97 -1.89 -17.80
CA THR A 669 20.54 -1.60 -16.48
C THR A 669 21.19 -0.23 -16.49
N SER A 670 20.87 0.62 -15.52
CA SER A 670 21.40 1.99 -15.39
C SER A 670 21.88 2.23 -13.96
N THR A 671 23.01 2.92 -13.80
CA THR A 671 23.49 3.38 -12.49
C THR A 671 22.95 4.77 -12.23
N LEU A 672 22.33 4.95 -11.06
CA LEU A 672 21.80 6.21 -10.59
C LEU A 672 22.63 6.73 -9.41
N THR A 673 22.74 8.06 -9.32
CA THR A 673 23.27 8.75 -8.15
C THR A 673 22.13 9.06 -7.21
N ILE A 674 22.36 8.92 -5.90
CA ILE A 674 21.41 9.40 -4.87
C ILE A 674 21.99 10.68 -4.29
N ASP A 675 21.20 11.75 -4.27
CA ASP A 675 21.61 13.02 -3.67
C ASP A 675 22.07 12.83 -2.22
N ILE A 676 22.97 13.70 -1.78
CA ILE A 676 23.32 13.83 -0.36
C ILE A 676 22.02 14.06 0.41
N SER A 677 21.78 13.26 1.45
CA SER A 677 20.64 13.48 2.34
C SER A 677 20.92 14.75 3.13
N ALA A 678 20.42 15.89 2.63
CA ALA A 678 20.56 17.14 3.34
C ALA A 678 20.07 16.92 4.77
N SER A 679 20.84 17.37 5.78
CA SER A 679 20.40 17.32 7.19
C SER A 679 19.00 17.92 7.38
N THR A 680 18.58 18.80 6.49
CA THR A 680 17.26 19.39 6.55
C THR A 680 16.16 18.48 5.98
N ALA A 681 16.41 17.60 5.01
CA ALA A 681 15.37 16.81 4.31
C ALA A 681 15.46 15.29 4.59
N PRO A 682 15.14 14.83 5.81
CA PRO A 682 15.19 13.41 6.17
C PRO A 682 14.22 12.55 5.37
N GLY A 683 14.59 11.27 5.16
CA GLY A 683 13.65 10.21 4.80
C GLY A 683 13.15 10.15 3.36
N VAL A 684 13.59 11.04 2.49
CA VAL A 684 13.21 11.02 1.06
C VAL A 684 14.46 10.99 0.18
N TYR A 685 14.59 9.94 -0.62
CA TYR A 685 15.69 9.80 -1.59
C TYR A 685 15.31 10.41 -2.93
N HIS A 686 16.20 11.24 -3.46
CA HIS A 686 16.19 11.63 -4.86
C HIS A 686 17.30 10.89 -5.60
N MET A 687 16.90 10.03 -6.53
CA MET A 687 17.76 9.14 -7.29
C MET A 687 17.69 9.53 -8.76
N TYR A 688 18.81 9.79 -9.40
CA TYR A 688 18.81 10.33 -10.76
C TYR A 688 19.99 9.84 -11.58
N GLY A 689 19.83 9.77 -12.90
CA GLY A 689 20.88 9.30 -13.79
C GLY A 689 20.48 9.14 -15.24
N ALA A 690 21.48 8.93 -16.10
CA ALA A 690 21.26 8.61 -17.50
C ALA A 690 20.76 7.17 -17.65
N LEU A 691 19.79 6.96 -18.53
CA LEU A 691 19.29 5.63 -18.84
C LEU A 691 20.14 4.97 -19.95
N THR A 692 20.45 3.70 -19.78
CA THR A 692 21.04 2.88 -20.85
C THR A 692 20.06 2.78 -22.01
N GLY A 693 20.44 3.30 -23.18
CA GLY A 693 19.55 3.43 -24.34
C GLY A 693 19.08 4.86 -24.63
N GLY A 694 19.43 5.83 -23.77
CA GLY A 694 19.18 7.26 -23.98
C GLY A 694 18.15 7.84 -23.01
N GLY A 695 18.23 9.16 -22.79
CA GLY A 695 17.38 9.87 -21.84
C GLY A 695 17.97 9.92 -20.42
N TYR A 696 17.18 10.48 -19.52
CA TYR A 696 17.54 10.72 -18.13
C TYR A 696 16.31 10.49 -17.25
N ILE A 697 16.52 9.97 -16.05
CA ILE A 697 15.45 9.72 -15.09
C ILE A 697 15.76 10.38 -13.76
N ASP A 698 14.70 10.85 -13.11
CA ASP A 698 14.66 11.28 -11.73
C ASP A 698 13.59 10.45 -11.02
N ILE A 699 13.93 9.83 -9.88
CA ILE A 699 13.03 9.04 -9.04
C ILE A 699 13.11 9.61 -7.63
N VAL A 700 11.99 9.99 -7.05
CA VAL A 700 11.91 10.53 -5.69
C VAL A 700 11.08 9.59 -4.84
N TRP A 701 11.65 9.04 -3.78
CA TRP A 701 11.03 7.98 -3.00
C TRP A 701 11.15 8.23 -1.50
N PRO A 702 10.05 8.22 -0.73
CA PRO A 702 10.11 8.24 0.72
C PRO A 702 10.42 6.84 1.27
N ILE A 703 11.40 6.72 2.16
CA ILE A 703 11.86 5.43 2.70
C ILE A 703 10.70 4.71 3.39
N GLY A 704 10.41 3.49 2.92
CA GLY A 704 9.31 2.66 3.43
C GLY A 704 7.92 3.00 2.87
N GLY A 705 7.81 3.99 1.97
CA GLY A 705 6.59 4.24 1.20
C GLY A 705 6.48 3.32 -0.01
N THR A 706 5.26 3.07 -0.49
CA THR A 706 5.02 2.18 -1.65
C THR A 706 4.97 2.92 -2.98
N LYS A 707 4.88 4.25 -2.95
CA LYS A 707 4.84 5.14 -4.10
C LYS A 707 6.07 6.06 -4.10
N ALA A 708 6.56 6.35 -5.29
CA ALA A 708 7.59 7.29 -5.63
C ALA A 708 7.11 8.17 -6.78
N LEU A 709 7.74 9.32 -6.95
CA LEU A 709 7.58 10.18 -8.11
C LEU A 709 8.65 9.80 -9.12
N TYR A 710 8.36 9.97 -10.41
CA TYR A 710 9.43 9.99 -11.39
C TYR A 710 9.20 11.04 -12.48
N ALA A 711 10.30 11.49 -13.06
CA ALA A 711 10.34 12.30 -14.26
C ALA A 711 11.34 11.71 -15.25
N ALA A 712 11.05 11.84 -16.54
CA ALA A 712 11.97 11.50 -17.61
C ALA A 712 12.26 12.74 -18.47
N SER A 713 13.53 12.94 -18.81
CA SER A 713 13.99 14.04 -19.65
C SER A 713 14.96 13.55 -20.73
N ALA A 714 15.15 14.37 -21.77
CA ALA A 714 16.07 14.03 -22.86
C ALA A 714 17.55 13.95 -22.43
N SER A 715 17.92 14.67 -21.37
CA SER A 715 19.27 14.69 -20.79
C SER A 715 19.22 15.27 -19.37
N SER A 716 20.38 15.34 -18.69
CA SER A 716 20.54 15.90 -17.34
C SER A 716 20.14 17.38 -17.19
N THR A 717 20.07 18.11 -18.30
CA THR A 717 19.59 19.51 -18.38
C THR A 717 18.46 19.68 -19.41
N GLY A 718 18.04 18.58 -20.04
CA GLY A 718 17.11 18.59 -21.15
C GLY A 718 15.67 18.89 -20.75
N THR A 719 14.81 18.95 -21.75
CA THR A 719 13.37 19.09 -21.56
C THR A 719 12.79 17.80 -20.98
N VAL A 720 11.93 17.96 -19.99
CA VAL A 720 11.14 16.90 -19.37
C VAL A 720 10.07 16.48 -20.36
N SER A 721 10.12 15.23 -20.80
CA SER A 721 9.10 14.67 -21.69
C SER A 721 7.91 14.17 -20.90
N GLU A 722 8.13 13.63 -19.71
CA GLU A 722 7.18 12.80 -18.99
C GLU A 722 7.35 12.93 -17.48
N VAL A 723 6.23 12.97 -16.76
CA VAL A 723 6.20 12.81 -15.29
C VAL A 723 5.12 11.81 -14.91
N GLY A 724 5.37 11.07 -13.84
CA GLY A 724 4.42 10.06 -13.38
C GLY A 724 4.80 9.45 -12.02
N GLU A 725 4.14 8.37 -11.67
CA GLU A 725 4.44 7.63 -10.44
C GLU A 725 5.25 6.39 -10.72
N ALA A 726 6.11 6.07 -9.77
CA ALA A 726 6.67 4.75 -9.59
C ALA A 726 6.06 4.12 -8.34
N TYR A 727 5.88 2.82 -8.36
CA TYR A 727 5.54 2.01 -7.21
C TYR A 727 6.75 1.19 -6.86
N ILE A 728 7.25 1.40 -5.65
CA ILE A 728 8.49 0.85 -5.14
C ILE A 728 8.14 0.01 -3.93
N THR A 729 8.28 -1.30 -4.04
CA THR A 729 7.84 -2.25 -3.00
C THR A 729 8.97 -3.21 -2.66
N GLN A 730 9.15 -3.55 -1.37
CA GLN A 730 10.24 -4.42 -0.91
C GLN A 730 10.06 -5.90 -1.29
#